data_AF-A0AAN7UMT6-F1
#
_entry.id   AF-A0AAN7UMT6-F1
#
_cell.length_a   1.000
_cell.length_b   1.000
_cell.length_c   1.000
_cell.angle_alpha   90.00
_cell.angle_beta   90.00
_cell.angle_gamma   90.00
#
_symmetry.space_group_name_H-M   'P 1'
#
loop_
_entity.id
_entity.type
_entity.pdbx_description
1 polymer ?
#
loop_
_entity_poly.entity_id
_entity_poly.type
_entity_poly.pdbx_seq_one_letter_code
_entity_poly.pdbx_strand_id
1 'polypeptide(L)'
;MLMADIFSLVSATAGLLDITVRLVKYARELKRNGATIQKDLDSLIEEAGILEQVCNAVNHTYRRSVSRLQKEEQEENSYGQSIDATQDLWQDLARMVSHCRLIVQRIYDILGDIGQPPPKSLPKRVDNLVRVHRKRSKEEDLRQCRSELSLYQGSMQLVLAIINREEEQDSQDSTAKSFEHLIAQLGVLQSHISSFDKSPGSTGDAEYDKEALSALRELETTISNAVQLIAPPPVNKYFKTPQAVSSIFTGRESLLRELRHCFIQPLGPLHNQSQRRFVVHGLSGSGKTQFCCKFAEENRERFWGVFSIDGSSTKSIKKSLGDIAKLAGRDPSANAALDWLSTVTEPWLLLFDNANDSYVQLENFFPKGMGGHILITTTNRALRVLGNVKPGYYDFSGLRFDEASSLLLKASSLPTPWESSWESLAKNITEKLGHLALAIIHAGAAIRDRLCSLQDYLGWYKRYWESLRDEGKVQHATNQEAAIWTTYEILYQRLEQKQNRIEAADAIELLHIFGFLYRDDLSPVILTKALRNIQLEAEHKKTVALEEARNHFQRQPSLGEKLRSTLISLLMFKVGANTLPPLPSILRDGQQIYGLAAAEDRIRGALSELEKLSLIYYNEHSQTYTMHPVVHEWARKSPRMKLRHQALWADVAGHVISASILLPPLGTGPDDELHHARLLHHIDHIQACRAEVSTKMDLESKKYWRRRFMKTSPINAHRVLMSAKFGRVYAQCGDFQKAEALFAEVVASLSSTLGLESPRTRAAQTALAAVYWEQGRLNEALDLQQSIATICEKHLGREHPDTLRALHKLGTTLWQQGKFRAAKELQVEVVSGLTKALGAKHVDTLEAMNNLGRTVMKFGRQEDILEAFELFSDALKGMREILGDEHLLPTYAKENLARVSILIDDQALWSHALQLMEEVVATRKARMGKEAPWTLMALGNMAIVLGALGQAEKAERLVSDVLAIVERNSTISASHIGVLFGKQILATMLIQQRRYNEAEKILTKLIDDQRHMSSRSHDFHPDRIVSMIELARCYERQGKLLKSIDICNETIRGLENTAKDGHPFIGILKEARNMMERLMKDASADGTQLEATADIRFPEWLFKVYDR
;
A
#
# COMPACT_ATOMS: atom_id res chain seq x y z
N MET A 1 -16.58 -40.07 53.32
CA MET A 1 -17.42 -38.85 53.41
C MET A 1 -16.49 -37.65 53.42
N LEU A 2 -16.13 -37.17 52.22
CA LEU A 2 -15.58 -35.85 51.85
C LEU A 2 -15.29 -35.96 50.34
N MET A 3 -16.35 -35.94 49.53
CA MET A 3 -16.23 -35.63 48.10
C MET A 3 -16.22 -34.11 48.03
N ALA A 4 -15.07 -33.50 47.73
CA ALA A 4 -14.99 -32.06 47.55
C ALA A 4 -15.15 -31.73 46.07
N ASP A 5 -16.30 -31.14 45.73
CA ASP A 5 -16.54 -30.46 44.46
C ASP A 5 -15.61 -29.23 44.34
N ILE A 6 -15.23 -28.77 43.15
CA ILE A 6 -14.30 -27.62 43.00
C ILE A 6 -14.88 -26.36 43.65
N PHE A 7 -16.22 -26.21 43.62
CA PHE A 7 -16.95 -25.20 44.40
C PHE A 7 -16.75 -25.31 45.92
N SER A 8 -16.59 -26.54 46.44
CA SER A 8 -16.29 -26.80 47.84
C SER A 8 -14.88 -26.35 48.20
N LEU A 9 -13.95 -26.46 47.26
CA LEU A 9 -12.57 -26.00 47.37
C LEU A 9 -12.49 -24.47 47.37
N VAL A 10 -13.22 -23.81 46.47
CA VAL A 10 -13.36 -22.35 46.45
C VAL A 10 -13.99 -21.84 47.76
N SER A 11 -15.03 -22.50 48.25
CA SER A 11 -15.63 -22.21 49.56
C SER A 11 -14.65 -22.43 50.73
N ALA A 12 -13.81 -23.47 50.67
CA ALA A 12 -12.77 -23.71 51.67
C ALA A 12 -11.70 -22.59 51.69
N THR A 13 -11.37 -21.99 50.53
CA THR A 13 -10.50 -20.80 50.48
C THR A 13 -11.17 -19.52 51.02
N ALA A 14 -12.50 -19.48 51.13
CA ALA A 14 -13.21 -18.45 51.90
C ALA A 14 -13.17 -18.73 53.41
N GLY A 15 -13.08 -19.99 53.84
CA GLY A 15 -12.80 -20.36 55.24
C GLY A 15 -11.44 -19.84 55.74
N LEU A 16 -10.44 -19.81 54.86
CA LEU A 16 -9.14 -19.15 55.07
C LEU A 16 -9.26 -17.65 55.42
N LEU A 17 -10.28 -16.95 54.88
CA LEU A 17 -10.60 -15.55 55.18
C LEU A 17 -11.14 -15.38 56.61
N ASP A 18 -11.98 -16.31 57.08
CA ASP A 18 -12.49 -16.30 58.47
C ASP A 18 -11.36 -16.60 59.46
N ILE A 19 -10.45 -17.53 59.13
CA ILE A 19 -9.26 -17.83 59.93
C ILE A 19 -8.32 -16.62 60.03
N THR A 20 -8.03 -15.93 58.92
CA THR A 20 -7.20 -14.72 58.93
C THR A 20 -7.87 -13.56 59.67
N VAL A 21 -9.18 -13.36 59.55
CA VAL A 21 -9.92 -12.35 60.32
C VAL A 21 -9.98 -12.69 61.81
N ARG A 22 -10.08 -13.97 62.19
CA ARG A 22 -10.06 -14.43 63.59
C ARG A 22 -8.67 -14.34 64.20
N LEU A 23 -7.60 -14.63 63.45
CA LEU A 23 -6.21 -14.35 63.87
C LEU A 23 -5.99 -12.86 64.13
N VAL A 24 -6.59 -11.98 63.31
CA VAL A 24 -6.58 -10.53 63.50
C VAL A 24 -7.37 -10.12 64.74
N LYS A 25 -8.48 -10.80 65.03
CA LYS A 25 -9.27 -10.61 66.24
C LYS A 25 -8.51 -11.10 67.49
N TYR A 26 -7.83 -12.24 67.39
CA TYR A 26 -6.98 -12.85 68.42
C TYR A 26 -5.79 -11.95 68.79
N ALA A 27 -5.07 -11.41 67.80
CA ALA A 27 -3.97 -10.45 68.03
C ALA A 27 -4.43 -9.15 68.71
N ARG A 28 -5.70 -8.77 68.48
CA ARG A 28 -6.37 -7.60 69.05
C ARG A 28 -6.95 -7.87 70.46
N GLU A 29 -7.47 -9.06 70.74
CA GLU A 29 -8.11 -9.47 72.01
C GLU A 29 -7.15 -10.02 73.07
N LEU A 30 -5.93 -10.44 72.70
CA LEU A 30 -4.79 -10.72 73.61
C LEU A 30 -4.44 -9.56 74.56
N LYS A 31 -5.07 -8.39 74.38
CA LYS A 31 -5.01 -7.24 75.27
C LYS A 31 -5.83 -7.42 76.57
N ARG A 32 -6.71 -8.44 76.70
CA ARG A 32 -7.73 -8.46 77.76
C ARG A 32 -7.84 -9.65 78.72
N ASN A 33 -7.45 -10.90 78.44
CA ASN A 33 -7.50 -11.98 79.46
C ASN A 33 -6.54 -13.15 79.14
N GLY A 34 -5.80 -13.63 80.15
CA GLY A 34 -4.71 -14.59 80.00
C GLY A 34 -5.06 -16.08 80.09
N ALA A 35 -6.30 -16.44 80.47
CA ALA A 35 -6.64 -17.81 80.87
C ALA A 35 -7.39 -18.64 79.79
N THR A 36 -7.92 -18.02 78.73
CA THR A 36 -8.53 -18.71 77.57
C THR A 36 -7.52 -19.02 76.46
N ILE A 37 -6.27 -18.56 76.62
CA ILE A 37 -5.24 -18.54 75.57
C ILE A 37 -4.87 -19.93 75.05
N GLN A 38 -4.76 -20.94 75.91
CA GLN A 38 -4.31 -22.26 75.50
C GLN A 38 -5.37 -22.98 74.64
N LYS A 39 -6.65 -22.83 74.99
CA LYS A 39 -7.77 -23.47 74.30
C LYS A 39 -8.01 -22.88 72.90
N ASP A 40 -7.82 -21.57 72.77
CA ASP A 40 -7.91 -20.87 71.49
C ASP A 40 -6.66 -21.14 70.60
N LEU A 41 -5.48 -21.37 71.21
CA LEU A 41 -4.28 -21.85 70.52
C LEU A 41 -4.46 -23.26 69.97
N ASP A 42 -5.01 -24.17 70.78
CA ASP A 42 -5.27 -25.56 70.39
C ASP A 42 -6.31 -25.64 69.25
N SER A 43 -7.33 -24.75 69.26
CA SER A 43 -8.31 -24.59 68.17
C SER A 43 -7.66 -24.08 66.88
N LEU A 44 -6.70 -23.15 66.96
CA LEU A 44 -5.93 -22.65 65.82
C LEU A 44 -4.98 -23.71 65.24
N ILE A 45 -4.44 -24.60 66.09
CA ILE A 45 -3.65 -25.77 65.66
C ILE A 45 -4.54 -26.80 64.95
N GLU A 46 -5.76 -27.03 65.45
CA GLU A 46 -6.74 -27.90 64.81
C GLU A 46 -7.16 -27.34 63.43
N GLU A 47 -7.35 -26.02 63.32
CA GLU A 47 -7.70 -25.33 62.06
C GLU A 47 -6.53 -25.24 61.06
N ALA A 48 -5.28 -25.09 61.51
CA ALA A 48 -4.10 -25.24 60.65
C ALA A 48 -3.97 -26.67 60.09
N GLY A 49 -4.37 -27.68 60.88
CA GLY A 49 -4.53 -29.06 60.42
C GLY A 49 -5.62 -29.22 59.36
N ILE A 50 -6.73 -28.47 59.44
CA ILE A 50 -7.76 -28.44 58.39
C ILE A 50 -7.20 -27.85 57.09
N LEU A 51 -6.34 -26.82 57.18
CA LEU A 51 -5.65 -26.27 56.02
C LEU A 51 -4.80 -27.34 55.33
N GLU A 52 -4.05 -28.10 56.11
CA GLU A 52 -3.24 -29.22 55.61
C GLU A 52 -4.11 -30.30 54.93
N GLN A 53 -5.29 -30.59 55.49
CA GLN A 53 -6.27 -31.50 54.88
C GLN A 53 -6.83 -30.98 53.56
N VAL A 54 -7.17 -29.69 53.45
CA VAL A 54 -7.60 -29.08 52.19
C VAL A 54 -6.48 -29.15 51.16
N CYS A 55 -5.24 -28.85 51.55
CA CYS A 55 -4.07 -28.97 50.67
C CYS A 55 -3.86 -30.41 50.17
N ASN A 56 -4.05 -31.39 51.05
CA ASN A 56 -3.97 -32.81 50.69
C ASN A 56 -5.14 -33.23 49.79
N ALA A 57 -6.33 -32.65 49.99
CA ALA A 57 -7.48 -32.84 49.11
C ALA A 57 -7.26 -32.24 47.72
N VAL A 58 -6.70 -31.02 47.62
CA VAL A 58 -6.31 -30.38 46.33
C VAL A 58 -5.33 -31.29 45.58
N ASN A 59 -4.30 -31.76 46.27
CA ASN A 59 -3.27 -32.62 45.68
C ASN A 59 -3.82 -34.01 45.28
N HIS A 60 -4.81 -34.52 46.01
CA HIS A 60 -5.53 -35.75 45.67
C HIS A 60 -6.45 -35.56 44.46
N THR A 61 -7.18 -34.45 44.37
CA THR A 61 -8.00 -34.10 43.19
C THR A 61 -7.13 -33.91 41.95
N TYR A 62 -5.99 -33.22 42.07
CA TYR A 62 -4.96 -33.10 41.02
C TYR A 62 -4.50 -34.47 40.50
N ARG A 63 -4.08 -35.38 41.40
CA ARG A 63 -3.64 -36.74 41.01
C ARG A 63 -4.76 -37.52 40.30
N ARG A 64 -6.01 -37.29 40.67
CA ARG A 64 -7.17 -37.91 40.02
C ARG A 64 -7.44 -37.32 38.64
N SER A 65 -7.45 -36.01 38.49
CA SER A 65 -7.64 -35.33 37.19
C SER A 65 -6.53 -35.68 36.21
N VAL A 66 -5.26 -35.64 36.66
CA VAL A 66 -4.10 -36.07 35.85
C VAL A 66 -4.20 -37.55 35.48
N SER A 67 -4.62 -38.44 36.40
CA SER A 67 -4.81 -39.86 36.06
C SER A 67 -5.96 -40.14 35.10
N ARG A 68 -6.93 -39.23 35.00
CA ARG A 68 -8.07 -39.31 34.08
C ARG A 68 -7.68 -38.80 32.70
N LEU A 69 -7.00 -37.65 32.64
CA LEU A 69 -6.45 -37.06 31.42
C LEU A 69 -5.36 -37.95 30.79
N GLN A 70 -4.50 -38.59 31.59
CA GLN A 70 -3.51 -39.57 31.10
C GLN A 70 -4.13 -40.88 30.58
N LYS A 71 -5.36 -41.22 31.01
CA LYS A 71 -6.12 -42.35 30.45
C LYS A 71 -6.81 -41.97 29.14
N GLU A 72 -7.34 -40.76 29.04
CA GLU A 72 -7.94 -40.22 27.81
C GLU A 72 -6.87 -39.98 26.71
N GLU A 73 -5.64 -39.63 27.08
CA GLU A 73 -4.48 -39.58 26.17
C GLU A 73 -4.11 -40.93 25.53
N GLN A 74 -4.44 -42.06 26.17
CA GLN A 74 -4.24 -43.38 25.57
C GLN A 74 -5.30 -43.74 24.52
N GLU A 75 -6.44 -43.03 24.51
CA GLU A 75 -7.54 -43.26 23.56
C GLU A 75 -7.62 -42.17 22.47
N GLU A 76 -7.16 -40.93 22.72
CA GLU A 76 -7.16 -39.83 21.72
C GLU A 76 -5.86 -38.97 21.74
N ASN A 77 -5.05 -39.10 20.68
CA ASN A 77 -3.75 -38.42 20.46
C ASN A 77 -3.85 -36.91 20.12
N SER A 78 -4.73 -36.14 20.76
CA SER A 78 -5.04 -34.75 20.36
C SER A 78 -4.94 -33.68 21.46
N TYR A 79 -4.70 -34.02 22.73
CA TYR A 79 -4.93 -33.08 23.85
C TYR A 79 -3.70 -32.64 24.68
N GLY A 80 -2.48 -33.01 24.30
CA GLY A 80 -1.29 -32.81 25.15
C GLY A 80 -0.97 -31.36 25.60
N GLN A 81 -1.33 -30.31 24.85
CA GLN A 81 -0.93 -28.93 25.18
C GLN A 81 -1.80 -28.21 26.23
N SER A 82 -3.10 -28.50 26.29
CA SER A 82 -3.98 -27.94 27.35
C SER A 82 -3.66 -28.62 28.68
N ILE A 83 -3.31 -29.92 28.65
CA ILE A 83 -2.93 -30.70 29.82
C ILE A 83 -1.64 -30.16 30.44
N ASP A 84 -0.59 -29.91 29.64
CA ASP A 84 0.69 -29.38 30.15
C ASP A 84 0.54 -27.99 30.79
N ALA A 85 -0.22 -27.07 30.16
CA ALA A 85 -0.45 -25.73 30.70
C ALA A 85 -1.30 -25.75 31.99
N THR A 86 -2.33 -26.61 32.04
CA THR A 86 -3.15 -26.79 33.24
C THR A 86 -2.36 -27.48 34.35
N GLN A 87 -1.47 -28.42 34.00
CA GLN A 87 -0.55 -29.09 34.91
C GLN A 87 0.48 -28.13 35.52
N ASP A 88 1.02 -27.21 34.73
CA ASP A 88 1.91 -26.15 35.22
C ASP A 88 1.19 -25.22 36.20
N LEU A 89 -0.05 -24.82 35.89
CA LEU A 89 -0.89 -24.02 36.81
C LEU A 89 -1.19 -24.75 38.12
N TRP A 90 -1.43 -26.07 38.09
CA TRP A 90 -1.61 -26.88 39.29
C TRP A 90 -0.32 -27.02 40.11
N GLN A 91 0.84 -27.14 39.46
CA GLN A 91 2.14 -27.19 40.14
C GLN A 91 2.48 -25.86 40.80
N ASP A 92 2.19 -24.74 40.12
CA ASP A 92 2.36 -23.40 40.66
C ASP A 92 1.43 -23.20 41.87
N LEU A 93 0.17 -23.64 41.79
CA LEU A 93 -0.75 -23.62 42.94
C LEU A 93 -0.22 -24.44 44.12
N ALA A 94 0.35 -25.63 43.87
CA ALA A 94 0.95 -26.47 44.90
C ALA A 94 2.16 -25.80 45.57
N ARG A 95 3.00 -25.11 44.78
CA ARG A 95 4.13 -24.31 45.31
C ARG A 95 3.66 -23.10 46.11
N MET A 96 2.60 -22.41 45.68
CA MET A 96 2.02 -21.30 46.46
C MET A 96 1.50 -21.82 47.81
N VAL A 97 0.88 -22.99 47.82
CA VAL A 97 0.38 -23.65 49.04
C VAL A 97 1.53 -24.02 49.99
N SER A 98 2.66 -24.52 49.49
CA SER A 98 3.82 -24.79 50.35
C SER A 98 4.41 -23.53 50.96
N HIS A 99 4.41 -22.40 50.25
CA HIS A 99 4.85 -21.12 50.80
C HIS A 99 3.90 -20.60 51.89
N CYS A 100 2.58 -20.74 51.73
CA CYS A 100 1.63 -20.44 52.80
C CYS A 100 1.91 -21.25 54.07
N ARG A 101 2.35 -22.52 53.95
CA ARG A 101 2.74 -23.34 55.12
C ARG A 101 3.97 -22.77 55.84
N LEU A 102 4.98 -22.33 55.09
CA LEU A 102 6.19 -21.70 55.65
C LEU A 102 5.84 -20.41 56.40
N ILE A 103 4.97 -19.57 55.85
CA ILE A 103 4.52 -18.33 56.51
C ILE A 103 3.73 -18.64 57.79
N VAL A 104 2.85 -19.65 57.76
CA VAL A 104 2.13 -20.11 58.96
C VAL A 104 3.11 -20.62 60.03
N GLN A 105 4.15 -21.36 59.64
CA GLN A 105 5.20 -21.83 60.55
C GLN A 105 6.01 -20.67 61.16
N ARG A 106 6.29 -19.62 60.38
CA ARG A 106 6.91 -18.39 60.88
C ARG A 106 6.02 -17.67 61.90
N ILE A 107 4.70 -17.65 61.67
CA ILE A 107 3.74 -17.12 62.65
C ILE A 107 3.80 -17.97 63.94
N TYR A 108 3.93 -19.30 63.84
CA TYR A 108 4.11 -20.17 65.01
C TYR A 108 5.39 -19.82 65.79
N ASP A 109 6.52 -19.65 65.12
CA ASP A 109 7.80 -19.33 65.77
C ASP A 109 7.74 -17.95 66.46
N ILE A 110 7.16 -16.95 65.79
CA ILE A 110 6.98 -15.61 66.36
C ILE A 110 6.05 -15.65 67.59
N LEU A 111 4.95 -16.42 67.53
CA LEU A 111 4.03 -16.57 68.67
C LEU A 111 4.67 -17.36 69.82
N GLY A 112 5.50 -18.36 69.51
CA GLY A 112 6.28 -19.13 70.49
C GLY A 112 7.29 -18.25 71.24
N ASP A 113 7.99 -17.37 70.53
CA ASP A 113 8.93 -16.40 71.11
C ASP A 113 8.26 -15.36 72.00
N ILE A 114 7.04 -14.94 71.66
CA ILE A 114 6.21 -14.06 72.50
C ILE A 114 5.73 -14.81 73.77
N GLY A 115 5.53 -16.13 73.68
CA GLY A 115 4.96 -16.97 74.73
C GLY A 115 5.94 -17.56 75.76
N GLN A 116 7.27 -17.48 75.55
CA GLN A 116 8.25 -18.10 76.46
C GLN A 116 8.15 -17.57 77.91
N PRO A 117 8.18 -18.45 78.94
CA PRO A 117 8.21 -18.01 80.34
C PRO A 117 9.55 -17.31 80.65
N PRO A 118 9.55 -16.21 81.44
CA PRO A 118 10.77 -15.49 81.73
C PRO A 118 11.77 -16.33 82.54
N PRO A 119 13.08 -16.03 82.47
CA PRO A 119 14.07 -16.63 83.37
C PRO A 119 13.67 -16.38 84.83
N LYS A 120 13.81 -17.38 85.70
CA LYS A 120 13.35 -17.38 87.09
C LYS A 120 13.91 -16.20 87.90
N SER A 121 13.17 -15.08 88.00
CA SER A 121 13.05 -14.15 89.16
C SER A 121 12.60 -12.72 88.75
N LEU A 122 11.41 -12.53 88.16
CA LEU A 122 10.87 -11.20 87.85
C LEU A 122 9.46 -10.95 88.44
N PRO A 123 9.15 -9.76 88.99
CA PRO A 123 7.82 -9.42 89.51
C PRO A 123 6.74 -9.38 88.40
N LYS A 124 5.53 -9.87 88.69
CA LYS A 124 4.39 -9.98 87.72
C LYS A 124 4.05 -8.71 86.94
N ARG A 125 4.30 -7.51 87.48
CA ARG A 125 4.06 -6.22 86.77
C ARG A 125 5.07 -5.95 85.65
N VAL A 126 6.31 -6.44 85.77
CA VAL A 126 7.38 -6.26 84.78
C VAL A 126 7.28 -7.32 83.68
N ASP A 127 6.80 -8.52 84.00
CA ASP A 127 6.52 -9.60 83.03
C ASP A 127 5.53 -9.16 81.94
N ASN A 128 4.42 -8.51 82.34
CA ASN A 128 3.44 -7.95 81.40
C ASN A 128 4.05 -6.86 80.50
N LEU A 129 4.97 -6.04 81.01
CA LEU A 129 5.66 -5.00 80.24
C LEU A 129 6.67 -5.58 79.24
N VAL A 130 7.42 -6.61 79.64
CA VAL A 130 8.39 -7.32 78.77
C VAL A 130 7.67 -8.06 77.64
N ARG A 131 6.55 -8.73 77.92
CA ARG A 131 5.71 -9.35 76.89
C ARG A 131 5.10 -8.32 75.93
N VAL A 132 4.64 -7.18 76.44
CA VAL A 132 4.13 -6.07 75.61
C VAL A 132 5.24 -5.45 74.74
N HIS A 133 6.47 -5.38 75.24
CA HIS A 133 7.60 -4.85 74.47
C HIS A 133 8.09 -5.83 73.39
N ARG A 134 8.20 -7.13 73.70
CA ARG A 134 8.48 -8.19 72.71
C ARG A 134 7.38 -8.28 71.64
N LYS A 135 6.12 -8.09 72.05
CA LYS A 135 4.99 -7.97 71.12
C LYS A 135 5.16 -6.78 70.18
N ARG A 136 5.50 -5.59 70.71
CA ARG A 136 5.73 -4.39 69.89
C ARG A 136 6.90 -4.54 68.92
N SER A 137 7.98 -5.24 69.31
CA SER A 137 9.11 -5.46 68.41
C SER A 137 8.82 -6.47 67.31
N LYS A 138 7.78 -7.31 67.45
CA LYS A 138 7.38 -8.34 66.48
C LYS A 138 6.04 -8.07 65.80
N GLU A 139 5.45 -6.89 66.04
CA GLU A 139 4.15 -6.50 65.47
C GLU A 139 4.25 -6.23 63.96
N GLU A 140 5.39 -5.72 63.49
CA GLU A 140 5.62 -5.46 62.06
C GLU A 140 5.84 -6.77 61.29
N ASP A 141 6.64 -7.69 61.83
CA ASP A 141 6.86 -9.04 61.26
C ASP A 141 5.52 -9.80 61.07
N LEU A 142 4.60 -9.69 62.04
CA LEU A 142 3.25 -10.28 61.94
C LEU A 142 2.36 -9.57 60.92
N ARG A 143 2.49 -8.25 60.74
CA ARG A 143 1.77 -7.51 59.69
C ARG A 143 2.26 -7.88 58.30
N GLN A 144 3.57 -8.07 58.15
CA GLN A 144 4.18 -8.51 56.90
C GLN A 144 3.69 -9.94 56.53
N CYS A 145 3.78 -10.89 57.46
CA CYS A 145 3.28 -12.27 57.24
C CYS A 145 1.79 -12.27 56.84
N ARG A 146 0.99 -11.36 57.42
CA ARG A 146 -0.43 -11.19 57.08
C ARG A 146 -0.64 -10.65 55.66
N SER A 147 0.16 -9.67 55.24
CA SER A 147 0.05 -9.11 53.89
C SER A 147 0.43 -10.14 52.82
N GLU A 148 1.46 -10.94 53.10
CA GLU A 148 1.92 -12.02 52.22
C GLU A 148 0.85 -13.13 52.09
N LEU A 149 0.27 -13.60 53.21
CA LEU A 149 -0.81 -14.59 53.19
C LEU A 149 -2.05 -14.10 52.42
N SER A 150 -2.43 -12.83 52.59
CA SER A 150 -3.57 -12.24 51.87
C SER A 150 -3.32 -12.16 50.35
N LEU A 151 -2.08 -11.92 49.94
CA LEU A 151 -1.68 -11.86 48.54
C LEU A 151 -1.70 -13.25 47.90
N TYR A 152 -1.06 -14.25 48.55
CA TYR A 152 -1.08 -15.63 48.07
C TYR A 152 -2.51 -16.20 48.00
N GLN A 153 -3.38 -15.84 48.95
CA GLN A 153 -4.79 -16.23 48.90
C GLN A 153 -5.51 -15.68 47.66
N GLY A 154 -5.38 -14.39 47.37
CA GLY A 154 -6.00 -13.77 46.19
C GLY A 154 -5.51 -14.42 44.89
N SER A 155 -4.23 -14.75 44.83
CA SER A 155 -3.62 -15.43 43.69
C SER A 155 -4.07 -16.89 43.56
N MET A 156 -4.23 -17.65 44.66
CA MET A 156 -4.75 -19.03 44.61
C MET A 156 -6.19 -19.09 44.12
N GLN A 157 -7.03 -18.17 44.58
CA GLN A 157 -8.43 -18.08 44.13
C GLN A 157 -8.52 -17.78 42.63
N LEU A 158 -7.63 -16.92 42.13
CA LEU A 158 -7.53 -16.59 40.71
C LEU A 158 -7.12 -17.81 39.88
N VAL A 159 -6.05 -18.51 40.28
CA VAL A 159 -5.55 -19.71 39.58
C VAL A 159 -6.60 -20.83 39.59
N LEU A 160 -7.27 -21.07 40.71
CA LEU A 160 -8.37 -22.05 40.79
C LEU A 160 -9.57 -21.67 39.92
N ALA A 161 -9.91 -20.38 39.79
CA ALA A 161 -10.98 -19.93 38.90
C ALA A 161 -10.62 -20.11 37.40
N ILE A 162 -9.35 -19.93 37.05
CA ILE A 162 -8.83 -20.18 35.69
C ILE A 162 -8.89 -21.69 35.37
N ILE A 163 -8.43 -22.54 36.30
CA ILE A 163 -8.48 -24.00 36.15
C ILE A 163 -9.92 -24.50 36.01
N ASN A 164 -10.87 -23.95 36.78
CA ASN A 164 -12.28 -24.33 36.69
C ASN A 164 -12.91 -23.99 35.32
N ARG A 165 -12.44 -22.93 34.64
CA ARG A 165 -12.92 -22.55 33.31
C ARG A 165 -12.45 -23.50 32.20
N GLU A 166 -11.22 -24.01 32.27
CA GLU A 166 -10.75 -25.02 31.30
C GLU A 166 -11.55 -26.33 31.43
N GLU A 167 -12.09 -26.65 32.62
CA GLU A 167 -12.97 -27.80 32.82
C GLU A 167 -14.46 -27.55 32.42
N GLU A 168 -14.98 -26.32 32.48
CA GLU A 168 -16.37 -25.96 32.10
C GLU A 168 -16.45 -25.24 30.73
N GLN A 169 -16.55 -25.99 29.63
CA GLN A 169 -16.44 -25.46 28.26
C GLN A 169 -17.69 -24.76 27.66
N ASP A 170 -18.80 -24.55 28.39
CA ASP A 170 -20.13 -24.40 27.75
C ASP A 170 -20.96 -23.10 27.99
N SER A 171 -20.38 -21.94 28.34
CA SER A 171 -21.22 -20.71 28.46
C SER A 171 -20.50 -19.40 28.11
N GLN A 172 -20.73 -18.90 26.88
CA GLN A 172 -19.98 -17.78 26.29
C GLN A 172 -20.52 -16.36 26.53
N ASP A 173 -21.77 -16.13 26.96
CA ASP A 173 -22.38 -14.78 26.83
C ASP A 173 -22.53 -13.96 28.12
N SER A 174 -22.32 -14.52 29.31
CA SER A 174 -22.42 -13.78 30.59
C SER A 174 -21.09 -13.13 31.04
N THR A 175 -19.98 -13.47 30.40
CA THR A 175 -18.63 -13.39 30.98
C THR A 175 -17.78 -12.21 30.52
N ALA A 176 -18.08 -11.53 29.41
CA ALA A 176 -17.25 -10.44 28.88
C ALA A 176 -17.11 -9.22 29.84
N LYS A 177 -18.19 -8.82 30.51
CA LYS A 177 -18.17 -7.72 31.52
C LYS A 177 -17.42 -8.12 32.79
N SER A 178 -17.42 -9.40 33.13
CA SER A 178 -16.68 -9.95 34.26
C SER A 178 -15.17 -9.98 33.97
N PHE A 179 -14.75 -10.12 32.70
CA PHE A 179 -13.35 -10.10 32.27
C PHE A 179 -12.72 -8.70 32.23
N GLU A 180 -13.44 -7.67 31.79
CA GLU A 180 -12.94 -6.29 31.93
C GLU A 180 -12.70 -5.93 33.41
N HIS A 181 -13.57 -6.43 34.30
CA HIS A 181 -13.40 -6.27 35.74
C HIS A 181 -12.19 -7.06 36.28
N LEU A 182 -11.97 -8.29 35.81
CA LEU A 182 -10.84 -9.14 36.19
C LEU A 182 -9.50 -8.60 35.68
N ILE A 183 -9.43 -8.09 34.45
CA ILE A 183 -8.24 -7.44 33.87
C ILE A 183 -7.92 -6.15 34.65
N ALA A 184 -8.94 -5.38 35.05
CA ALA A 184 -8.75 -4.22 35.91
C ALA A 184 -8.21 -4.61 37.30
N GLN A 185 -8.73 -5.69 37.90
CA GLN A 185 -8.24 -6.22 39.18
C GLN A 185 -6.79 -6.75 39.07
N LEU A 186 -6.43 -7.36 37.94
CA LEU A 186 -5.06 -7.81 37.65
C LEU A 186 -4.07 -6.65 37.53
N GLY A 187 -4.46 -5.54 36.88
CA GLY A 187 -3.66 -4.32 36.84
C GLY A 187 -3.44 -3.71 38.24
N VAL A 188 -4.45 -3.78 39.11
CA VAL A 188 -4.34 -3.35 40.51
C VAL A 188 -3.40 -4.26 41.31
N LEU A 189 -3.45 -5.58 41.13
CA LEU A 189 -2.51 -6.52 41.77
C LEU A 189 -1.06 -6.30 41.30
N GLN A 190 -0.84 -6.07 40.01
CA GLN A 190 0.50 -5.82 39.45
C GLN A 190 1.10 -4.50 39.96
N SER A 191 0.28 -3.46 40.14
CA SER A 191 0.70 -2.22 40.80
C SER A 191 1.03 -2.38 42.29
N HIS A 192 0.38 -3.31 43.00
CA HIS A 192 0.73 -3.63 44.39
C HIS A 192 2.04 -4.44 44.48
N ILE A 193 2.26 -5.42 43.60
CA ILE A 193 3.51 -6.20 43.54
C ILE A 193 4.73 -5.27 43.31
N SER A 194 4.61 -4.33 42.37
CA SER A 194 5.66 -3.34 42.10
C SER A 194 5.89 -2.32 43.22
N SER A 195 4.97 -2.21 44.19
CA SER A 195 5.13 -1.37 45.39
C SER A 195 5.92 -2.04 46.52
N PHE A 196 5.95 -3.39 46.56
CA PHE A 196 6.74 -4.16 47.54
C PHE A 196 8.26 -4.10 47.24
N ASP A 197 8.66 -3.88 45.99
CA ASP A 197 10.07 -3.84 45.55
C ASP A 197 10.85 -2.59 46.05
N LYS A 198 10.25 -1.75 46.92
CA LYS A 198 10.80 -0.43 47.31
C LYS A 198 11.15 -0.24 48.79
N SER A 199 11.09 -1.26 49.66
CA SER A 199 11.54 -1.11 51.06
C SER A 199 12.72 -2.04 51.41
N PRO A 200 13.97 -1.54 51.39
CA PRO A 200 15.11 -2.29 51.90
C PRO A 200 15.38 -1.95 53.38
N GLY A 201 15.48 -2.98 54.23
CA GLY A 201 16.02 -2.92 55.60
C GLY A 201 15.00 -3.38 56.65
N SER A 202 15.32 -4.26 57.62
CA SER A 202 16.62 -4.59 58.20
C SER A 202 16.55 -5.88 59.04
N THR A 203 17.69 -6.58 59.12
CA THR A 203 18.06 -7.68 60.05
C THR A 203 17.39 -9.05 59.88
N GLY A 204 18.17 -10.03 59.42
CA GLY A 204 17.94 -11.46 59.69
C GLY A 204 17.84 -12.38 58.46
N ASP A 205 16.85 -12.17 57.60
CA ASP A 205 16.38 -13.20 56.66
C ASP A 205 16.67 -12.87 55.17
N ALA A 206 17.91 -12.54 54.83
CA ALA A 206 18.28 -12.13 53.46
C ALA A 206 18.13 -13.23 52.39
N GLU A 207 18.07 -14.50 52.79
CA GLU A 207 17.86 -15.64 51.88
C GLU A 207 16.37 -15.85 51.59
N TYR A 208 15.51 -15.61 52.59
CA TYR A 208 14.05 -15.75 52.50
C TYR A 208 13.38 -14.61 51.73
N ASP A 209 13.84 -13.36 51.91
CA ASP A 209 13.36 -12.22 51.10
C ASP A 209 13.61 -12.42 49.60
N LYS A 210 14.67 -13.18 49.26
CA LYS A 210 15.02 -13.52 47.88
C LYS A 210 14.09 -14.59 47.29
N GLU A 211 13.70 -15.59 48.09
CA GLU A 211 12.73 -16.61 47.70
C GLU A 211 11.32 -16.03 47.58
N ALA A 212 10.91 -15.15 48.49
CA ALA A 212 9.62 -14.45 48.43
C ALA A 212 9.53 -13.51 47.21
N LEU A 213 10.57 -12.73 46.91
CA LEU A 213 10.66 -11.89 45.70
C LEU A 213 10.72 -12.73 44.42
N SER A 214 11.38 -13.90 44.45
CA SER A 214 11.38 -14.85 43.33
C SER A 214 9.97 -15.40 43.08
N ALA A 215 9.27 -15.80 44.13
CA ALA A 215 7.90 -16.29 44.04
C ALA A 215 6.93 -15.22 43.54
N LEU A 216 7.10 -13.95 43.93
CA LEU A 216 6.30 -12.83 43.42
C LEU A 216 6.54 -12.54 41.93
N ARG A 217 7.78 -12.68 41.46
CA ARG A 217 8.12 -12.55 40.03
C ARG A 217 7.63 -13.73 39.20
N GLU A 218 7.71 -14.95 39.72
CA GLU A 218 7.08 -16.13 39.11
C GLU A 218 5.57 -15.92 38.98
N LEU A 219 4.93 -15.40 40.02
CA LEU A 219 3.50 -15.12 40.04
C LEU A 219 3.10 -14.05 39.01
N GLU A 220 3.92 -13.01 38.81
CA GLU A 220 3.73 -12.02 37.74
C GLU A 220 3.86 -12.63 36.34
N THR A 221 4.79 -13.58 36.15
CA THR A 221 4.93 -14.31 34.89
C THR A 221 3.77 -15.26 34.63
N THR A 222 3.30 -15.99 35.64
CA THR A 222 2.14 -16.90 35.52
C THR A 222 0.86 -16.12 35.20
N ILE A 223 0.66 -14.94 35.82
CA ILE A 223 -0.45 -14.03 35.50
C ILE A 223 -0.33 -13.48 34.07
N SER A 224 0.86 -13.07 33.63
CA SER A 224 1.07 -12.54 32.27
C SER A 224 0.79 -13.61 31.20
N ASN A 225 1.19 -14.85 31.46
CA ASN A 225 0.91 -15.99 30.58
C ASN A 225 -0.59 -16.29 30.51
N ALA A 226 -1.30 -16.24 31.65
CA ALA A 226 -2.75 -16.42 31.70
C ALA A 226 -3.52 -15.31 30.94
N VAL A 227 -3.06 -14.05 31.02
CA VAL A 227 -3.67 -12.93 30.26
C VAL A 227 -3.53 -13.11 28.75
N GLN A 228 -2.38 -13.62 28.28
CA GLN A 228 -2.17 -13.89 26.84
C GLN A 228 -3.03 -15.05 26.32
N LEU A 229 -3.32 -16.05 27.14
CA LEU A 229 -4.20 -17.17 26.80
C LEU A 229 -5.68 -16.74 26.67
N ILE A 230 -6.08 -15.66 27.34
CA ILE A 230 -7.47 -15.20 27.47
C ILE A 230 -7.83 -14.06 26.48
N ALA A 231 -6.87 -13.48 25.76
CA ALA A 231 -7.13 -12.38 24.83
C ALA A 231 -8.08 -12.81 23.69
N PRO A 232 -9.14 -12.03 23.38
CA PRO A 232 -10.05 -12.35 22.28
C PRO A 232 -9.28 -12.37 20.94
N PRO A 233 -9.61 -13.30 20.01
CA PRO A 233 -8.94 -13.36 18.71
C PRO A 233 -9.10 -12.02 17.98
N PRO A 234 -8.04 -11.50 17.32
CA PRO A 234 -8.14 -10.27 16.56
C PRO A 234 -9.16 -10.43 15.44
N VAL A 235 -10.08 -9.49 15.31
CA VAL A 235 -11.00 -9.46 14.16
C VAL A 235 -10.16 -9.25 12.90
N ASN A 236 -10.12 -10.28 12.05
CA ASN A 236 -9.38 -10.25 10.79
C ASN A 236 -9.99 -9.19 9.86
N LYS A 237 -9.30 -8.05 9.73
CA LYS A 237 -9.76 -6.90 8.95
C LYS A 237 -9.30 -6.96 7.50
N TYR A 238 -8.09 -7.49 7.28
CA TYR A 238 -7.48 -7.59 5.97
C TYR A 238 -7.07 -9.03 5.69
N PHE A 239 -7.54 -9.60 4.58
CA PHE A 239 -7.17 -10.94 4.16
C PHE A 239 -6.91 -10.97 2.66
N LYS A 240 -5.64 -11.11 2.29
CA LYS A 240 -5.21 -11.21 0.89
C LYS A 240 -4.11 -12.25 0.74
N THR A 241 -4.43 -13.36 0.09
CA THR A 241 -3.47 -14.37 -0.33
C THR A 241 -3.13 -14.21 -1.83
N PRO A 242 -1.98 -14.74 -2.30
CA PRO A 242 -1.64 -14.74 -3.73
C PRO A 242 -2.70 -15.42 -4.60
N GLN A 243 -3.33 -16.48 -4.10
CA GLN A 243 -4.34 -17.28 -4.78
C GLN A 243 -5.26 -17.98 -3.77
N ALA A 244 -6.41 -18.44 -4.25
CA ALA A 244 -7.30 -19.29 -3.45
C ALA A 244 -6.67 -20.68 -3.25
N VAL A 245 -6.98 -21.30 -2.11
CA VAL A 245 -6.58 -22.68 -1.83
C VAL A 245 -7.41 -23.61 -2.71
N SER A 246 -6.73 -24.52 -3.39
CA SER A 246 -7.39 -25.49 -4.25
C SER A 246 -8.25 -26.46 -3.44
N SER A 247 -9.49 -26.73 -3.88
CA SER A 247 -10.39 -27.70 -3.24
C SER A 247 -9.83 -29.14 -3.23
N ILE A 248 -8.93 -29.45 -4.16
CA ILE A 248 -8.24 -30.74 -4.25
C ILE A 248 -6.89 -30.75 -3.52
N PHE A 249 -6.57 -29.71 -2.73
CA PHE A 249 -5.36 -29.67 -1.91
C PHE A 249 -5.23 -30.98 -1.11
N THR A 250 -4.06 -31.62 -1.20
CA THR A 250 -3.84 -32.95 -0.65
C THR A 250 -2.44 -33.05 -0.06
N GLY A 251 -2.36 -33.55 1.17
CA GLY A 251 -1.10 -33.85 1.86
C GLY A 251 -0.50 -32.66 2.62
N ARG A 252 0.66 -32.90 3.25
CA ARG A 252 1.45 -31.93 4.04
C ARG A 252 0.79 -31.40 5.32
N GLU A 253 -0.21 -32.11 5.83
CA GLU A 253 -0.89 -31.77 7.10
C GLU A 253 0.04 -31.80 8.31
N SER A 254 1.06 -32.66 8.30
CA SER A 254 2.10 -32.67 9.33
C SER A 254 2.94 -31.39 9.30
N LEU A 255 3.33 -30.93 8.11
CA LEU A 255 4.13 -29.71 7.93
C LEU A 255 3.33 -28.44 8.27
N LEU A 256 2.02 -28.41 7.98
CA LEU A 256 1.13 -27.32 8.37
C LEU A 256 1.01 -27.23 9.90
N ARG A 257 0.81 -28.37 10.56
CA ARG A 257 0.81 -28.44 12.03
C ARG A 257 2.14 -27.97 12.62
N GLU A 258 3.27 -28.45 12.12
CA GLU A 258 4.59 -28.04 12.59
C GLU A 258 4.82 -26.54 12.38
N LEU A 259 4.45 -25.99 11.21
CA LEU A 259 4.56 -24.56 10.94
C LEU A 259 3.71 -23.73 11.90
N ARG A 260 2.51 -24.21 12.24
CA ARG A 260 1.62 -23.57 13.24
C ARG A 260 2.27 -23.51 14.62
N HIS A 261 2.94 -24.57 15.05
CA HIS A 261 3.69 -24.58 16.31
C HIS A 261 4.81 -23.55 16.28
N CYS A 262 5.57 -23.49 15.17
CA CYS A 262 6.68 -22.56 15.00
C CYS A 262 6.22 -21.08 14.95
N PHE A 263 5.13 -20.77 14.24
CA PHE A 263 4.69 -19.40 14.00
C PHE A 263 3.81 -18.84 15.11
N ILE A 264 2.93 -19.65 15.70
CA ILE A 264 1.78 -19.14 16.46
C ILE A 264 1.89 -19.45 17.96
N GLN A 265 2.66 -20.47 18.38
CA GLN A 265 2.80 -20.75 19.81
C GLN A 265 3.73 -19.74 20.52
N PRO A 266 3.37 -19.29 21.74
CA PRO A 266 4.27 -18.50 22.57
C PRO A 266 5.44 -19.37 23.02
N LEU A 267 6.67 -18.93 22.76
CA LEU A 267 7.87 -19.54 23.32
C LEU A 267 8.11 -18.91 24.70
N GLY A 268 8.50 -19.73 25.67
CA GLY A 268 8.71 -19.36 27.08
C GLY A 268 9.69 -18.19 27.34
N PRO A 269 9.94 -17.84 28.61
CA PRO A 269 10.22 -16.45 29.02
C PRO A 269 11.58 -15.83 28.68
N LEU A 270 12.41 -16.40 27.78
CA LEU A 270 13.83 -16.00 27.67
C LEU A 270 14.46 -15.98 26.26
N HIS A 271 13.71 -15.81 25.18
CA HIS A 271 14.31 -15.59 23.85
C HIS A 271 13.84 -14.32 23.15
N ASN A 272 14.81 -13.44 22.87
CA ASN A 272 14.77 -12.24 22.03
C ASN A 272 13.54 -12.19 21.09
N GLN A 273 12.59 -11.30 21.39
CA GLN A 273 11.44 -10.98 20.56
C GLN A 273 11.89 -10.40 19.22
N SER A 274 12.19 -11.27 18.26
CA SER A 274 12.50 -10.90 16.88
C SER A 274 11.33 -11.30 15.98
N GLN A 275 11.06 -10.48 14.96
CA GLN A 275 10.05 -10.74 13.93
C GLN A 275 10.21 -12.17 13.37
N ARG A 276 9.16 -13.00 13.45
CA ARG A 276 9.23 -14.41 13.07
C ARG A 276 9.21 -14.55 11.54
N ARG A 277 10.22 -15.25 11.00
CA ARG A 277 10.42 -15.45 9.57
C ARG A 277 10.68 -16.91 9.25
N PHE A 278 10.11 -17.37 8.14
CA PHE A 278 10.30 -18.74 7.67
C PHE A 278 10.24 -18.83 6.16
N VAL A 279 11.00 -19.78 5.63
CA VAL A 279 11.22 -19.91 4.19
C VAL A 279 10.72 -21.27 3.71
N VAL A 280 9.76 -21.26 2.81
CA VAL A 280 9.33 -22.44 2.06
C VAL A 280 10.06 -22.43 0.73
N HIS A 281 11.11 -23.22 0.62
CA HIS A 281 11.88 -23.33 -0.61
C HIS A 281 11.58 -24.62 -1.34
N GLY A 282 11.81 -24.68 -2.65
CA GLY A 282 11.60 -25.92 -3.41
C GLY A 282 11.34 -25.70 -4.89
N LEU A 283 11.08 -26.78 -5.62
CA LEU A 283 10.96 -26.79 -7.09
C LEU A 283 9.74 -25.99 -7.59
N SER A 284 9.81 -25.50 -8.84
CA SER A 284 8.65 -24.85 -9.47
C SER A 284 7.49 -25.83 -9.59
N GLY A 285 6.26 -25.41 -9.29
CA GLY A 285 5.08 -26.29 -9.34
C GLY A 285 4.98 -27.33 -8.20
N SER A 286 5.85 -27.30 -7.19
CA SER A 286 5.77 -28.21 -6.04
C SER A 286 4.67 -27.86 -5.04
N GLY A 287 3.93 -26.76 -5.21
CA GLY A 287 2.80 -26.39 -4.35
C GLY A 287 3.16 -25.52 -3.13
N LYS A 288 4.31 -24.82 -3.15
CA LYS A 288 4.74 -23.90 -2.07
C LYS A 288 3.71 -22.81 -1.76
N THR A 289 3.27 -22.10 -2.80
CA THR A 289 2.28 -21.01 -2.67
C THR A 289 0.95 -21.53 -2.13
N GLN A 290 0.46 -22.68 -2.61
CA GLN A 290 -0.74 -23.34 -2.10
C GLN A 290 -0.62 -23.69 -0.61
N PHE A 291 0.53 -24.21 -0.18
CA PHE A 291 0.79 -24.52 1.24
C PHE A 291 0.77 -23.26 2.13
N CYS A 292 1.41 -22.17 1.70
CA CYS A 292 1.38 -20.91 2.44
C CYS A 292 -0.02 -20.27 2.49
N CYS A 293 -0.79 -20.37 1.39
CA CYS A 293 -2.19 -19.91 1.37
C CYS A 293 -3.06 -20.73 2.32
N LYS A 294 -2.89 -22.07 2.32
CA LYS A 294 -3.58 -23.00 3.22
C LYS A 294 -3.31 -22.67 4.68
N PHE A 295 -2.04 -22.44 5.03
CA PHE A 295 -1.66 -21.99 6.37
C PHE A 295 -2.35 -20.67 6.76
N ALA A 296 -2.37 -19.67 5.86
CA ALA A 296 -2.99 -18.39 6.13
C ALA A 296 -4.51 -18.50 6.31
N GLU A 297 -5.18 -19.35 5.52
CA GLU A 297 -6.63 -19.57 5.58
C GLU A 297 -7.04 -20.29 6.87
N GLU A 298 -6.34 -21.37 7.26
CA GLU A 298 -6.60 -22.11 8.50
C GLU A 298 -6.32 -21.30 9.77
N ASN A 299 -5.51 -20.25 9.67
CA ASN A 299 -5.13 -19.40 10.79
C ASN A 299 -5.62 -17.96 10.63
N ARG A 300 -6.67 -17.74 9.82
CA ARG A 300 -7.21 -16.40 9.51
C ARG A 300 -7.55 -15.59 10.75
N GLU A 301 -8.19 -16.23 11.74
CA GLU A 301 -8.63 -15.59 12.99
C GLU A 301 -7.48 -15.22 13.95
N ARG A 302 -6.25 -15.71 13.67
CA ARG A 302 -5.07 -15.42 14.49
C ARG A 302 -4.33 -14.16 14.03
N PHE A 303 -4.64 -13.66 12.84
CA PHE A 303 -4.01 -12.47 12.26
C PHE A 303 -5.06 -11.37 12.03
N TRP A 304 -4.76 -10.16 12.48
CA TRP A 304 -5.52 -8.97 12.13
C TRP A 304 -5.45 -8.68 10.62
N GLY A 305 -4.28 -8.91 10.02
CA GLY A 305 -4.02 -8.68 8.61
C GLY A 305 -3.14 -9.74 7.97
N VAL A 306 -3.60 -10.32 6.86
CA VAL A 306 -2.78 -11.17 5.98
C VAL A 306 -2.60 -10.43 4.65
N PHE A 307 -1.35 -10.20 4.26
CA PHE A 307 -1.01 -9.49 3.03
C PHE A 307 -0.06 -10.30 2.15
N SER A 308 -0.25 -10.20 0.84
CA SER A 308 0.57 -10.86 -0.17
C SER A 308 1.48 -9.87 -0.89
N ILE A 309 2.74 -10.25 -1.08
CA ILE A 309 3.77 -9.49 -1.79
C ILE A 309 4.35 -10.35 -2.92
N ASP A 310 4.34 -9.84 -4.16
CA ASP A 310 5.01 -10.50 -5.28
C ASP A 310 6.53 -10.22 -5.22
N GLY A 311 7.28 -11.23 -4.79
CA GLY A 311 8.73 -11.24 -4.65
C GLY A 311 9.52 -11.44 -5.95
N SER A 312 8.86 -11.50 -7.10
CA SER A 312 9.52 -11.80 -8.39
C SER A 312 10.57 -10.77 -8.83
N SER A 313 10.43 -9.51 -8.41
CA SER A 313 11.40 -8.45 -8.70
C SER A 313 11.29 -7.31 -7.69
N THR A 314 12.33 -6.48 -7.58
CA THR A 314 12.28 -5.23 -6.78
C THR A 314 11.10 -4.33 -7.15
N LYS A 315 10.74 -4.27 -8.43
CA LYS A 315 9.60 -3.46 -8.91
C LYS A 315 8.27 -4.06 -8.43
N SER A 316 8.12 -5.38 -8.51
CA SER A 316 6.92 -6.11 -8.05
C SER A 316 6.72 -5.94 -6.54
N ILE A 317 7.80 -6.07 -5.75
CA ILE A 317 7.76 -5.89 -4.29
C ILE A 317 7.32 -4.46 -3.94
N LYS A 318 7.95 -3.45 -4.55
CA LYS A 318 7.61 -2.04 -4.30
C LYS A 318 6.15 -1.75 -4.64
N LYS A 319 5.62 -2.34 -5.72
CA LYS A 319 4.21 -2.22 -6.10
C LYS A 319 3.30 -2.88 -5.07
N SER A 320 3.54 -4.14 -4.69
CA SER A 320 2.69 -4.83 -3.70
C SER A 320 2.66 -4.11 -2.36
N LEU A 321 3.81 -3.60 -1.91
CA LEU A 321 3.88 -2.75 -0.72
C LEU A 321 3.11 -1.43 -0.94
N GLY A 322 3.23 -0.80 -2.11
CA GLY A 322 2.41 0.36 -2.46
C GLY A 322 0.91 0.08 -2.40
N ASP A 323 0.46 -1.09 -2.85
CA ASP A 323 -0.95 -1.49 -2.73
C ASP A 323 -1.37 -1.72 -1.27
N ILE A 324 -0.49 -2.26 -0.42
CA ILE A 324 -0.72 -2.35 1.03
C ILE A 324 -0.82 -0.95 1.65
N ALA A 325 0.02 0.00 1.23
CA ALA A 325 -0.07 1.38 1.69
C ALA A 325 -1.37 2.06 1.25
N LYS A 326 -1.89 1.77 0.05
CA LYS A 326 -3.23 2.22 -0.37
C LYS A 326 -4.33 1.68 0.54
N LEU A 327 -4.26 0.42 0.98
CA LEU A 327 -5.22 -0.15 1.93
C LEU A 327 -5.18 0.56 3.29
N ALA A 328 -4.00 1.04 3.68
CA ALA A 328 -3.80 1.91 4.84
C ALA A 328 -4.22 3.37 4.59
N GLY A 329 -4.67 3.69 3.37
CA GLY A 329 -4.97 5.03 2.91
C GLY A 329 -3.76 5.95 2.91
N ARG A 330 -2.55 5.49 2.59
CA ARG A 330 -1.26 6.25 2.47
C ARG A 330 -0.74 6.26 1.02
N ASP A 331 0.36 6.98 0.74
CA ASP A 331 1.04 6.95 -0.58
C ASP A 331 1.25 5.51 -1.04
N PRO A 332 1.07 5.18 -2.32
CA PRO A 332 1.45 3.89 -2.86
C PRO A 332 2.97 3.70 -2.99
N SER A 333 3.72 3.96 -1.93
CA SER A 333 5.16 3.72 -1.84
C SER A 333 5.48 2.56 -0.90
N ALA A 334 6.58 1.87 -1.22
CA ALA A 334 7.05 0.76 -0.41
C ALA A 334 7.36 1.20 1.03
N ASN A 335 8.02 2.35 1.19
CA ASN A 335 8.41 2.88 2.50
C ASN A 335 7.18 3.20 3.36
N ALA A 336 6.15 3.83 2.79
CA ALA A 336 4.92 4.15 3.51
C ALA A 336 4.22 2.89 4.07
N ALA A 337 4.28 1.78 3.32
CA ALA A 337 3.74 0.49 3.74
C ALA A 337 4.55 -0.12 4.90
N LEU A 338 5.88 -0.14 4.78
CA LEU A 338 6.78 -0.67 5.79
C LEU A 338 6.69 0.11 7.10
N ASP A 339 6.64 1.45 7.02
CA ASP A 339 6.46 2.31 8.17
C ASP A 339 5.09 2.08 8.81
N TRP A 340 4.03 1.91 8.02
CA TRP A 340 2.72 1.59 8.57
C TRP A 340 2.72 0.27 9.34
N LEU A 341 3.20 -0.81 8.71
CA LEU A 341 3.27 -2.12 9.35
C LEU A 341 4.19 -2.14 10.58
N SER A 342 5.20 -1.25 10.64
CA SER A 342 6.04 -1.08 11.83
C SER A 342 5.30 -0.47 13.03
N THR A 343 4.25 0.31 12.78
CA THR A 343 3.43 0.98 13.81
C THR A 343 2.23 0.15 14.27
N VAL A 344 1.87 -0.91 13.55
CA VAL A 344 0.74 -1.77 13.89
C VAL A 344 1.12 -2.69 15.06
N THR A 345 0.30 -2.68 16.10
CA THR A 345 0.51 -3.49 17.32
C THR A 345 -0.13 -4.88 17.24
N GLU A 346 -1.12 -5.02 16.38
CA GLU A 346 -1.89 -6.24 16.14
C GLU A 346 -1.10 -7.24 15.28
N PRO A 347 -1.29 -8.56 15.47
CA PRO A 347 -0.52 -9.57 14.75
C PRO A 347 -0.88 -9.59 13.27
N TRP A 348 0.13 -9.48 12.41
CA TRP A 348 -0.04 -9.55 10.96
C TRP A 348 0.91 -10.57 10.32
N LEU A 349 0.55 -11.03 9.11
CA LEU A 349 1.31 -11.97 8.29
C LEU A 349 1.60 -11.37 6.90
N LEU A 350 2.87 -11.28 6.53
CA LEU A 350 3.34 -10.97 5.18
C LEU A 350 3.75 -12.23 4.43
N LEU A 351 3.11 -12.51 3.30
CA LEU A 351 3.43 -13.60 2.40
C LEU A 351 4.23 -13.07 1.20
N PHE A 352 5.54 -13.28 1.18
CA PHE A 352 6.37 -13.03 -0.01
C PHE A 352 6.32 -14.24 -0.94
N ASP A 353 5.65 -14.11 -2.07
CA ASP A 353 5.51 -15.19 -3.05
C ASP A 353 6.49 -15.02 -4.24
N ASN A 354 7.03 -16.11 -4.77
CA ASN A 354 7.92 -16.12 -5.95
C ASN A 354 9.23 -15.31 -5.79
N ALA A 355 9.80 -15.28 -4.60
CA ALA A 355 11.04 -14.57 -4.29
C ALA A 355 12.28 -15.28 -4.87
N ASN A 356 12.35 -15.42 -6.20
CA ASN A 356 13.33 -16.26 -6.89
C ASN A 356 14.57 -15.50 -7.37
N ASP A 357 14.48 -14.18 -7.52
CA ASP A 357 15.57 -13.35 -8.03
C ASP A 357 16.70 -13.21 -7.00
N SER A 358 17.92 -13.58 -7.40
CA SER A 358 19.10 -13.55 -6.54
C SER A 358 19.70 -12.15 -6.38
N TYR A 359 19.33 -11.19 -7.24
CA TYR A 359 19.79 -9.80 -7.15
C TYR A 359 18.95 -8.96 -6.19
N VAL A 360 17.78 -9.47 -5.77
CA VAL A 360 16.88 -8.76 -4.87
C VAL A 360 17.25 -9.04 -3.42
N GLN A 361 17.68 -7.99 -2.72
CA GLN A 361 17.88 -8.04 -1.27
C GLN A 361 16.53 -7.88 -0.55
N LEU A 362 15.87 -9.01 -0.25
CA LEU A 362 14.55 -9.05 0.39
C LEU A 362 14.52 -8.42 1.78
N GLU A 363 15.63 -8.48 2.52
CA GLU A 363 15.79 -7.95 3.87
C GLU A 363 15.46 -6.45 3.95
N ASN A 364 15.75 -5.70 2.87
CA ASN A 364 15.45 -4.27 2.77
C ASN A 364 13.94 -3.97 2.74
N PHE A 365 13.11 -4.98 2.52
CA PHE A 365 11.65 -4.86 2.40
C PHE A 365 10.91 -5.47 3.60
N PHE A 366 11.61 -5.78 4.70
CA PHE A 366 10.97 -6.23 5.92
C PHE A 366 10.59 -5.02 6.80
N PRO A 367 9.34 -4.95 7.30
CA PRO A 367 8.96 -3.90 8.25
C PRO A 367 9.83 -4.00 9.49
N LYS A 368 10.33 -2.85 9.96
CA LYS A 368 11.06 -2.76 11.23
C LYS A 368 10.07 -2.99 12.38
N GLY A 369 10.47 -3.72 13.42
CA GLY A 369 9.61 -3.99 14.59
C GLY A 369 9.49 -5.48 14.93
N MET A 370 8.73 -5.77 15.99
CA MET A 370 8.67 -7.12 16.60
C MET A 370 7.32 -7.84 16.40
N GLY A 371 6.24 -7.14 16.03
CA GLY A 371 4.86 -7.66 16.05
C GLY A 371 4.37 -8.44 14.82
N GLY A 372 5.22 -8.68 13.82
CA GLY A 372 4.83 -9.24 12.53
C GLY A 372 5.44 -10.61 12.20
N HIS A 373 4.78 -11.34 11.30
CA HIS A 373 5.23 -12.64 10.79
C HIS A 373 5.50 -12.56 9.29
N ILE A 374 6.55 -13.21 8.81
CA ILE A 374 6.90 -13.24 7.38
C ILE A 374 7.07 -14.68 6.92
N LEU A 375 6.36 -15.04 5.86
CA LEU A 375 6.48 -16.32 5.18
C LEU A 375 6.94 -16.08 3.74
N ILE A 376 7.98 -16.78 3.31
CA ILE A 376 8.63 -16.55 2.01
C ILE A 376 8.56 -17.83 1.18
N THR A 377 8.03 -17.75 -0.05
CA THR A 377 8.14 -18.84 -1.03
C THR A 377 9.24 -18.53 -2.05
N THR A 378 10.11 -19.50 -2.31
CA THR A 378 11.23 -19.30 -3.23
C THR A 378 11.73 -20.59 -3.90
N THR A 379 12.30 -20.49 -5.09
CA THR A 379 13.16 -21.52 -5.69
C THR A 379 14.64 -21.30 -5.39
N ASN A 380 15.01 -20.10 -4.90
CA ASN A 380 16.38 -19.72 -4.59
C ASN A 380 16.83 -20.29 -3.24
N ARG A 381 17.79 -21.21 -3.29
CA ARG A 381 18.38 -21.86 -2.11
C ARG A 381 19.09 -20.89 -1.18
N ALA A 382 19.63 -19.78 -1.68
CA ALA A 382 20.39 -18.82 -0.87
C ALA A 382 19.52 -18.16 0.22
N LEU A 383 18.21 -18.00 -0.04
CA LEU A 383 17.31 -17.29 0.86
C LEU A 383 16.88 -18.09 2.10
N ARG A 384 17.26 -19.37 2.21
CA ARG A 384 17.00 -20.20 3.40
C ARG A 384 17.52 -19.58 4.70
N VAL A 385 18.58 -18.77 4.60
CA VAL A 385 19.21 -18.07 5.73
C VAL A 385 18.31 -17.02 6.37
N LEU A 386 17.26 -16.57 5.68
CA LEU A 386 16.35 -15.53 6.18
C LEU A 386 15.39 -16.02 7.26
N GLY A 387 15.18 -17.34 7.35
CA GLY A 387 14.33 -17.96 8.36
C GLY A 387 15.02 -17.99 9.72
N ASN A 388 14.35 -17.47 10.75
CA ASN A 388 14.90 -17.39 12.11
C ASN A 388 14.16 -18.27 13.13
N VAL A 389 13.04 -18.89 12.74
CA VAL A 389 12.31 -19.84 13.58
C VAL A 389 12.66 -21.27 13.16
N LYS A 390 13.20 -22.09 14.06
CA LYS A 390 13.58 -23.48 13.77
C LYS A 390 12.38 -24.30 13.27
N PRO A 391 12.52 -25.14 12.22
CA PRO A 391 13.77 -25.53 11.52
C PRO A 391 14.38 -24.47 10.58
N GLY A 392 13.74 -23.31 10.40
CA GLY A 392 14.21 -22.17 9.60
C GLY A 392 13.64 -22.18 8.19
N TYR A 393 13.48 -23.38 7.62
CA TYR A 393 12.94 -23.55 6.29
C TYR A 393 12.37 -24.96 6.05
N TYR A 394 11.54 -25.11 5.01
CA TYR A 394 11.16 -26.42 4.46
C TYR A 394 11.62 -26.58 3.01
N ASP A 395 12.06 -27.80 2.67
CA ASP A 395 12.40 -28.19 1.29
C ASP A 395 11.24 -28.93 0.62
N PHE A 396 10.61 -28.26 -0.33
CA PHE A 396 9.47 -28.79 -1.07
C PHE A 396 9.94 -29.44 -2.37
N SER A 397 10.13 -30.75 -2.29
CA SER A 397 10.23 -31.65 -3.44
C SER A 397 8.83 -32.11 -3.91
N GLY A 398 8.78 -33.17 -4.73
CA GLY A 398 7.54 -33.87 -5.06
C GLY A 398 6.79 -34.35 -3.81
N LEU A 399 5.47 -34.52 -3.93
CA LEU A 399 4.59 -35.05 -2.89
C LEU A 399 4.99 -36.48 -2.50
N ARG A 400 4.58 -36.93 -1.31
CA ARG A 400 4.73 -38.35 -0.93
C ARG A 400 3.90 -39.23 -1.87
N PHE A 401 4.31 -40.49 -2.05
CA PHE A 401 3.71 -41.40 -3.04
C PHE A 401 2.20 -41.59 -2.86
N ASP A 402 1.76 -41.72 -1.61
CA ASP A 402 0.36 -41.82 -1.19
C ASP A 402 -0.42 -40.54 -1.46
N GLU A 403 0.13 -39.39 -1.07
CA GLU A 403 -0.46 -38.07 -1.31
C GLU A 403 -0.57 -37.74 -2.80
N ALA A 404 0.45 -38.10 -3.60
CA ALA A 404 0.51 -37.88 -5.03
C ALA A 404 -0.54 -38.68 -5.80
N SER A 405 -0.69 -39.98 -5.49
CA SER A 405 -1.73 -40.84 -6.08
C SER A 405 -3.13 -40.34 -5.72
N SER A 406 -3.35 -39.96 -4.45
CA SER A 406 -4.63 -39.39 -4.03
C SER A 406 -4.95 -38.09 -4.76
N LEU A 407 -3.97 -37.20 -4.93
CA LEU A 407 -4.13 -35.96 -5.70
C LEU A 407 -4.54 -36.24 -7.15
N LEU A 408 -3.91 -37.21 -7.82
CA LEU A 408 -4.25 -37.56 -9.21
C LEU A 408 -5.69 -38.07 -9.33
N LEU A 409 -6.11 -38.94 -8.43
CA LEU A 409 -7.45 -39.53 -8.44
C LEU A 409 -8.54 -38.48 -8.14
N LYS A 410 -8.28 -37.57 -7.18
CA LYS A 410 -9.14 -36.41 -6.92
C LYS A 410 -9.21 -35.45 -8.11
N ALA A 411 -8.07 -35.12 -8.71
CA ALA A 411 -8.00 -34.24 -9.89
C ALA A 411 -8.71 -34.85 -11.12
N SER A 412 -8.71 -36.17 -11.23
CA SER A 412 -9.44 -36.93 -12.28
C SER A 412 -10.95 -36.97 -12.06
N SER A 413 -11.45 -36.51 -10.90
CA SER A 413 -12.87 -36.55 -10.52
C SER A 413 -13.49 -37.96 -10.59
N LEU A 414 -12.70 -38.99 -10.24
CA LEU A 414 -13.18 -40.36 -10.14
C LEU A 414 -13.96 -40.58 -8.83
N PRO A 415 -15.07 -41.35 -8.86
CA PRO A 415 -15.91 -41.57 -7.68
C PRO A 415 -15.13 -42.33 -6.58
N THR A 416 -15.39 -41.97 -5.32
CA THR A 416 -14.83 -42.65 -4.13
C THR A 416 -15.83 -43.69 -3.59
N PRO A 417 -15.40 -44.82 -3.02
CA PRO A 417 -14.00 -45.27 -2.82
C PRO A 417 -13.33 -45.75 -4.12
N TRP A 418 -12.00 -45.59 -4.23
CA TRP A 418 -11.25 -45.93 -5.43
C TRP A 418 -10.91 -47.44 -5.48
N GLU A 419 -10.93 -48.01 -6.68
CA GLU A 419 -10.47 -49.38 -6.90
C GLU A 419 -8.94 -49.49 -6.75
N SER A 420 -8.46 -50.63 -6.23
CA SER A 420 -7.02 -50.92 -6.10
C SER A 420 -6.28 -50.91 -7.45
N SER A 421 -7.00 -51.20 -8.54
CA SER A 421 -6.52 -51.10 -9.92
C SER A 421 -6.13 -49.65 -10.27
N TRP A 422 -6.96 -48.66 -9.91
CA TRP A 422 -6.72 -47.24 -10.19
C TRP A 422 -5.60 -46.66 -9.34
N GLU A 423 -5.49 -47.08 -8.08
CA GLU A 423 -4.39 -46.69 -7.21
C GLU A 423 -3.03 -47.13 -7.77
N SER A 424 -2.97 -48.36 -8.31
CA SER A 424 -1.75 -48.89 -8.92
C SER A 424 -1.34 -48.13 -10.20
N LEU A 425 -2.30 -47.78 -11.05
CA LEU A 425 -2.05 -47.00 -12.26
C LEU A 425 -1.70 -45.54 -11.93
N ALA A 426 -2.36 -44.94 -10.93
CA ALA A 426 -2.08 -43.60 -10.45
C ALA A 426 -0.67 -43.48 -9.89
N LYS A 427 -0.20 -44.51 -9.17
CA LYS A 427 1.18 -44.62 -8.69
C LYS A 427 2.19 -44.56 -9.85
N ASN A 428 1.96 -45.33 -10.91
CA ASN A 428 2.85 -45.36 -12.07
C ASN A 428 2.88 -44.01 -12.82
N ILE A 429 1.74 -43.34 -12.94
CA ILE A 429 1.66 -42.00 -13.55
C ILE A 429 2.41 -40.98 -12.70
N THR A 430 2.13 -40.92 -11.40
CA THR A 430 2.71 -39.92 -10.51
C THR A 430 4.22 -40.08 -10.36
N GLU A 431 4.74 -41.31 -10.41
CA GLU A 431 6.18 -41.59 -10.44
C GLU A 431 6.85 -40.99 -11.69
N LYS A 432 6.25 -41.16 -12.87
CA LYS A 432 6.78 -40.58 -14.11
C LYS A 432 6.72 -39.06 -14.16
N LEU A 433 5.78 -38.46 -13.45
CA LEU A 433 5.64 -37.00 -13.31
C LEU A 433 6.53 -36.43 -12.17
N GLY A 434 7.37 -37.25 -11.53
CA GLY A 434 8.27 -36.82 -10.46
C GLY A 434 7.54 -36.36 -9.20
N HIS A 435 6.31 -36.82 -8.99
CA HIS A 435 5.42 -36.43 -7.90
C HIS A 435 5.17 -34.91 -7.79
N LEU A 436 5.34 -34.16 -8.89
CA LEU A 436 5.11 -32.72 -8.92
C LEU A 436 3.61 -32.43 -8.92
N ALA A 437 3.12 -31.74 -7.88
CA ALA A 437 1.70 -31.45 -7.68
C ALA A 437 1.05 -30.84 -8.93
N LEU A 438 1.70 -29.86 -9.56
CA LEU A 438 1.18 -29.18 -10.74
C LEU A 438 1.05 -30.12 -11.96
N ALA A 439 2.06 -30.96 -12.22
CA ALA A 439 2.02 -31.93 -13.32
C ALA A 439 0.92 -33.00 -13.09
N ILE A 440 0.73 -33.42 -11.84
CA ILE A 440 -0.32 -34.36 -11.44
C ILE A 440 -1.71 -33.77 -11.69
N ILE A 441 -1.93 -32.50 -11.32
CA ILE A 441 -3.22 -31.82 -11.53
C ILE A 441 -3.56 -31.77 -13.02
N HIS A 442 -2.61 -31.47 -13.89
CA HIS A 442 -2.84 -31.48 -15.34
C HIS A 442 -3.13 -32.88 -15.89
N ALA A 443 -2.41 -33.90 -15.41
CA ALA A 443 -2.69 -35.28 -15.78
C ALA A 443 -4.13 -35.68 -15.39
N GLY A 444 -4.55 -35.31 -14.18
CA GLY A 444 -5.92 -35.52 -13.71
C GLY A 444 -6.95 -34.76 -14.56
N ALA A 445 -6.68 -33.49 -14.91
CA ALA A 445 -7.55 -32.71 -15.79
C ALA A 445 -7.70 -33.36 -17.18
N ALA A 446 -6.63 -33.90 -17.75
CA ALA A 446 -6.65 -34.64 -19.01
C ALA A 446 -7.52 -35.90 -18.92
N ILE A 447 -7.39 -36.68 -17.84
CA ILE A 447 -8.19 -37.88 -17.60
C ILE A 447 -9.67 -37.54 -17.39
N ARG A 448 -9.95 -36.54 -16.55
CA ARG A 448 -11.31 -36.05 -16.26
C ARG A 448 -12.07 -35.63 -17.52
N ASP A 449 -11.40 -34.93 -18.43
CA ASP A 449 -12.00 -34.43 -19.68
C ASP A 449 -11.98 -35.49 -20.81
N ARG A 450 -11.67 -36.75 -20.47
CA ARG A 450 -11.68 -37.93 -21.34
C ARG A 450 -10.75 -37.83 -22.56
N LEU A 451 -9.62 -37.15 -22.42
CA LEU A 451 -8.55 -37.16 -23.44
C LEU A 451 -7.89 -38.52 -23.58
N CYS A 452 -7.63 -39.13 -22.43
CA CYS A 452 -7.02 -40.43 -22.30
C CYS A 452 -7.58 -41.09 -21.05
N SER A 453 -7.57 -42.42 -21.04
CA SER A 453 -7.85 -43.17 -19.83
C SER A 453 -6.65 -43.11 -18.88
N LEU A 454 -6.88 -43.46 -17.62
CA LEU A 454 -5.81 -43.63 -16.64
C LEU A 454 -4.80 -44.71 -17.06
N GLN A 455 -5.21 -45.66 -17.92
CA GLN A 455 -4.33 -46.69 -18.48
C GLN A 455 -3.48 -46.17 -19.65
N ASP A 456 -4.04 -45.30 -20.49
CA ASP A 456 -3.39 -44.83 -21.72
C ASP A 456 -2.47 -43.62 -21.51
N TYR A 457 -2.62 -42.88 -20.39
CA TYR A 457 -1.92 -41.62 -20.14
C TYR A 457 -0.40 -41.72 -20.33
N LEU A 458 0.24 -42.77 -19.80
CA LEU A 458 1.70 -42.96 -19.91
C LEU A 458 2.16 -43.15 -21.36
N GLY A 459 1.33 -43.80 -22.19
CA GLY A 459 1.60 -43.96 -23.62
C GLY A 459 1.58 -42.62 -24.36
N TRP A 460 0.61 -41.76 -24.02
CA TRP A 460 0.53 -40.40 -24.53
C TRP A 460 1.72 -39.55 -24.07
N TYR A 461 2.01 -39.55 -22.77
CA TYR A 461 3.13 -38.80 -22.19
C TYR A 461 4.46 -39.15 -22.86
N LYS A 462 4.74 -40.44 -23.05
CA LYS A 462 6.00 -40.91 -23.68
C LYS A 462 6.17 -40.37 -25.10
N ARG A 463 5.12 -40.41 -25.94
CA ARG A 463 5.18 -39.93 -27.33
C ARG A 463 5.55 -38.45 -27.41
N TYR A 464 4.93 -37.62 -26.57
CA TYR A 464 5.20 -36.18 -26.55
C TYR A 464 6.55 -35.83 -25.94
N TRP A 465 6.92 -36.53 -24.87
CA TRP A 465 8.23 -36.39 -24.26
C TRP A 465 9.36 -36.65 -25.27
N GLU A 466 9.26 -37.74 -26.05
CA GLU A 466 10.24 -38.09 -27.09
C GLU A 466 10.26 -37.04 -28.22
N SER A 467 9.09 -36.60 -28.70
CA SER A 467 8.97 -35.54 -29.72
C SER A 467 9.63 -34.21 -29.28
N LEU A 468 9.43 -33.80 -28.02
CA LEU A 468 9.99 -32.55 -27.48
C LEU A 468 11.52 -32.62 -27.35
N ARG A 469 12.06 -33.80 -27.03
CA ARG A 469 13.49 -34.04 -26.91
C ARG A 469 14.19 -34.07 -28.28
N ASP A 470 13.58 -34.74 -29.25
CA ASP A 470 14.17 -34.95 -30.58
C ASP A 470 14.22 -33.66 -31.41
N GLU A 471 13.34 -32.68 -31.15
CA GLU A 471 13.39 -31.35 -31.78
C GLU A 471 14.56 -30.45 -31.32
N GLY A 472 15.38 -30.88 -30.36
CA GLY A 472 16.59 -30.16 -29.92
C GLY A 472 16.34 -28.82 -29.19
N LYS A 473 15.08 -28.44 -28.96
CA LYS A 473 14.68 -27.15 -28.35
C LYS A 473 14.65 -27.15 -26.81
N VAL A 474 14.89 -28.30 -26.18
CA VAL A 474 14.89 -28.50 -24.72
C VAL A 474 16.31 -28.75 -24.19
N GLN A 475 17.36 -28.48 -24.98
CA GLN A 475 18.77 -28.77 -24.62
C GLN A 475 19.27 -28.10 -23.33
N HIS A 476 18.55 -27.08 -22.81
CA HIS A 476 18.90 -26.36 -21.59
C HIS A 476 17.81 -26.39 -20.50
N ALA A 477 16.67 -27.04 -20.72
CA ALA A 477 15.63 -27.14 -19.69
C ALA A 477 15.92 -28.32 -18.76
N THR A 478 15.59 -28.19 -17.48
CA THR A 478 15.69 -29.31 -16.54
C THR A 478 14.72 -30.42 -16.94
N ASN A 479 15.04 -31.69 -16.63
CA ASN A 479 14.14 -32.83 -16.86
C ASN A 479 12.73 -32.61 -16.25
N GLN A 480 12.61 -31.74 -15.24
CA GLN A 480 11.34 -31.42 -14.58
C GLN A 480 10.52 -30.37 -15.34
N GLU A 481 11.16 -29.33 -15.91
CA GLU A 481 10.50 -28.36 -16.77
C GLU A 481 9.98 -29.01 -18.04
N ALA A 482 10.77 -29.91 -18.62
CA ALA A 482 10.35 -30.74 -19.76
C ALA A 482 9.09 -31.58 -19.42
N ALA A 483 8.97 -32.07 -18.17
CA ALA A 483 7.84 -32.89 -17.76
C ALA A 483 6.56 -32.06 -17.66
N ILE A 484 6.67 -30.90 -17.02
CA ILE A 484 5.57 -29.94 -16.91
C ILE A 484 5.14 -29.45 -18.30
N TRP A 485 6.09 -29.10 -19.19
CA TRP A 485 5.77 -28.69 -20.57
C TRP A 485 5.09 -29.79 -21.36
N THR A 486 5.50 -31.05 -21.19
CA THR A 486 4.84 -32.20 -21.82
C THR A 486 3.38 -32.30 -21.37
N THR A 487 3.09 -32.06 -20.08
CA THR A 487 1.68 -32.05 -19.60
C THR A 487 0.85 -30.94 -20.22
N TYR A 488 1.41 -29.74 -20.40
CA TYR A 488 0.71 -28.63 -21.07
C TYR A 488 0.46 -28.90 -22.55
N GLU A 489 1.42 -29.53 -23.22
CA GLU A 489 1.30 -29.89 -24.63
C GLU A 489 0.14 -30.87 -24.87
N ILE A 490 -0.04 -31.83 -23.96
CA ILE A 490 -1.18 -32.76 -23.98
C ILE A 490 -2.50 -31.99 -23.80
N LEU A 491 -2.57 -31.05 -22.85
CA LEU A 491 -3.76 -30.21 -22.65
C LEU A 491 -4.04 -29.28 -23.84
N TYR A 492 -3.01 -28.74 -24.47
CA TYR A 492 -3.15 -27.88 -25.66
C TYR A 492 -3.75 -28.65 -26.84
N GLN A 493 -3.28 -29.88 -27.07
CA GLN A 493 -3.83 -30.72 -28.13
C GLN A 493 -5.32 -31.04 -27.91
N ARG A 494 -5.78 -31.09 -26.66
CA ARG A 494 -7.22 -31.20 -26.37
C ARG A 494 -8.00 -30.05 -26.98
N LEU A 495 -7.52 -28.84 -26.74
CA LEU A 495 -8.16 -27.64 -27.26
C LEU A 495 -8.18 -27.69 -28.79
N GLU A 496 -7.10 -28.15 -29.43
CA GLU A 496 -7.05 -28.34 -30.89
C GLU A 496 -8.03 -29.42 -31.38
N GLN A 497 -8.15 -30.57 -30.70
CA GLN A 497 -9.12 -31.61 -31.08
C GLN A 497 -10.57 -31.15 -30.89
N LYS A 498 -10.82 -30.25 -29.94
CA LYS A 498 -12.10 -29.59 -29.69
C LYS A 498 -12.32 -28.36 -30.55
N GLN A 499 -11.43 -27.99 -31.48
CA GLN A 499 -11.48 -26.73 -32.22
C GLN A 499 -12.78 -26.53 -33.05
N ASN A 500 -13.53 -27.59 -33.33
CA ASN A 500 -14.87 -27.50 -33.91
C ASN A 500 -15.90 -26.82 -32.97
N ARG A 501 -15.59 -26.67 -31.68
CA ARG A 501 -16.33 -25.86 -30.72
C ARG A 501 -15.71 -24.47 -30.64
N ILE A 502 -16.55 -23.45 -30.74
CA ILE A 502 -16.14 -22.04 -30.78
C ILE A 502 -15.35 -21.68 -29.51
N GLU A 503 -15.78 -22.19 -28.35
CA GLU A 503 -15.17 -21.90 -27.04
C GLU A 503 -13.73 -22.42 -26.93
N ALA A 504 -13.44 -23.58 -27.53
CA ALA A 504 -12.10 -24.17 -27.51
C ALA A 504 -11.14 -23.44 -28.47
N ALA A 505 -11.63 -23.01 -29.63
CA ALA A 505 -10.85 -22.18 -30.54
C ALA A 505 -10.52 -20.82 -29.90
N ASP A 506 -11.52 -20.18 -29.28
CA ASP A 506 -11.35 -18.93 -28.54
C ASP A 506 -10.37 -19.07 -27.36
N ALA A 507 -10.43 -20.19 -26.64
CA ALA A 507 -9.52 -20.50 -25.53
C ALA A 507 -8.05 -20.56 -26.00
N ILE A 508 -7.77 -21.14 -27.18
CA ILE A 508 -6.42 -21.17 -27.76
C ILE A 508 -5.92 -19.75 -28.05
N GLU A 509 -6.76 -18.91 -28.64
CA GLU A 509 -6.37 -17.53 -28.94
C GLU A 509 -6.11 -16.73 -27.65
N LEU A 510 -6.98 -16.86 -26.65
CA LEU A 510 -6.78 -16.23 -25.34
C LEU A 510 -5.50 -16.72 -24.66
N LEU A 511 -5.19 -18.01 -24.72
CA LEU A 511 -3.95 -18.57 -24.17
C LEU A 511 -2.71 -17.92 -24.81
N HIS A 512 -2.71 -17.74 -26.13
CA HIS A 512 -1.62 -17.06 -26.82
C HIS A 512 -1.52 -15.58 -26.44
N ILE A 513 -2.66 -14.87 -26.36
CA ILE A 513 -2.68 -13.46 -25.93
C ILE A 513 -2.16 -13.33 -24.50
N PHE A 514 -2.67 -14.13 -23.56
CA PHE A 514 -2.29 -14.12 -22.15
C PHE A 514 -0.82 -14.48 -21.93
N GLY A 515 -0.25 -15.32 -22.80
CA GLY A 515 1.20 -15.52 -22.85
C GLY A 515 1.97 -14.20 -22.97
N PHE A 516 1.50 -13.25 -23.77
CA PHE A 516 2.17 -11.95 -23.99
C PHE A 516 1.67 -10.80 -23.11
N LEU A 517 0.57 -10.98 -22.38
CA LEU A 517 0.15 -10.06 -21.32
C LEU A 517 0.91 -10.35 -20.02
N TYR A 518 0.97 -9.38 -19.10
CA TYR A 518 1.45 -9.67 -17.74
C TYR A 518 0.64 -10.81 -17.10
N ARG A 519 1.33 -11.76 -16.43
CA ARG A 519 0.77 -13.04 -15.97
C ARG A 519 -0.34 -12.92 -14.91
N ASP A 520 -0.29 -11.83 -14.14
CA ASP A 520 -1.25 -11.51 -13.09
C ASP A 520 -2.20 -10.42 -13.61
N ASP A 521 -3.35 -10.28 -12.97
CA ASP A 521 -4.34 -9.24 -13.31
C ASP A 521 -4.92 -9.35 -14.72
N LEU A 522 -5.05 -10.57 -15.26
CA LEU A 522 -5.68 -10.85 -16.55
C LEU A 522 -7.19 -10.59 -16.44
N SER A 523 -7.59 -9.32 -16.58
CA SER A 523 -8.97 -8.89 -16.42
C SER A 523 -9.78 -9.12 -17.71
N PRO A 524 -10.96 -9.77 -17.62
CA PRO A 524 -11.90 -9.84 -18.75
C PRO A 524 -12.32 -8.45 -19.26
N VAL A 525 -12.26 -7.43 -18.39
CA VAL A 525 -12.58 -6.03 -18.71
C VAL A 525 -11.71 -5.49 -19.85
N ILE A 526 -10.46 -5.96 -19.99
CA ILE A 526 -9.58 -5.56 -21.10
C ILE A 526 -10.21 -5.97 -22.44
N LEU A 527 -10.70 -7.21 -22.53
CA LEU A 527 -11.30 -7.77 -23.74
C LEU A 527 -12.67 -7.14 -24.03
N THR A 528 -13.50 -6.94 -23.00
CA THR A 528 -14.83 -6.31 -23.20
C THR A 528 -14.72 -4.82 -23.53
N LYS A 529 -13.80 -4.06 -22.91
CA LYS A 529 -13.50 -2.69 -23.34
C LYS A 529 -12.95 -2.65 -24.75
N ALA A 530 -12.07 -3.58 -25.14
CA ALA A 530 -11.58 -3.66 -26.52
C ALA A 530 -12.72 -3.86 -27.53
N LEU A 531 -13.69 -4.74 -27.24
CA LEU A 531 -14.89 -4.92 -28.08
C LEU A 531 -15.70 -3.62 -28.22
N ARG A 532 -16.04 -3.00 -27.09
CA ARG A 532 -16.89 -1.79 -27.04
C ARG A 532 -16.20 -0.59 -27.70
N ASN A 533 -14.92 -0.37 -27.41
CA ASN A 533 -14.18 0.79 -27.89
C ASN A 533 -13.94 0.74 -29.40
N ILE A 534 -13.76 -0.44 -29.99
CA ILE A 534 -13.66 -0.56 -31.45
C ILE A 534 -14.96 -0.09 -32.13
N GLN A 535 -16.13 -0.42 -31.56
CA GLN A 535 -17.42 0.07 -32.05
C GLN A 535 -17.55 1.58 -31.88
N LEU A 536 -17.24 2.10 -30.70
CA LEU A 536 -17.30 3.54 -30.41
C LEU A 536 -16.39 4.35 -31.35
N GLU A 537 -15.17 3.89 -31.62
CA GLU A 537 -14.28 4.56 -32.58
C GLU A 537 -14.81 4.49 -34.02
N ALA A 538 -15.45 3.39 -34.41
CA ALA A 538 -16.04 3.25 -35.74
C ALA A 538 -17.26 4.16 -35.93
N GLU A 539 -18.12 4.26 -34.91
CA GLU A 539 -19.27 5.18 -34.89
C GLU A 539 -18.81 6.63 -34.91
N HIS A 540 -17.84 7.00 -34.08
CA HIS A 540 -17.27 8.34 -34.06
C HIS A 540 -16.62 8.73 -35.39
N LYS A 541 -15.89 7.80 -36.04
CA LYS A 541 -15.35 8.05 -37.39
C LYS A 541 -16.46 8.32 -38.41
N LYS A 542 -17.60 7.63 -38.32
CA LYS A 542 -18.75 7.88 -39.20
C LYS A 542 -19.39 9.25 -38.91
N THR A 543 -19.57 9.62 -37.64
CA THR A 543 -20.16 10.92 -37.28
C THR A 543 -19.27 12.08 -37.72
N VAL A 544 -17.97 12.00 -37.48
CA VAL A 544 -17.00 13.02 -37.92
C VAL A 544 -16.99 13.13 -39.44
N ALA A 545 -16.97 12.01 -40.17
CA ALA A 545 -17.02 12.05 -41.64
C ALA A 545 -18.33 12.67 -42.17
N LEU A 546 -19.47 12.44 -41.50
CA LEU A 546 -20.75 13.06 -41.82
C LEU A 546 -20.74 14.57 -41.55
N GLU A 547 -20.14 15.01 -40.45
CA GLU A 547 -19.98 16.43 -40.10
C GLU A 547 -19.04 17.15 -41.07
N GLU A 548 -17.90 16.55 -41.39
CA GLU A 548 -16.96 17.06 -42.39
C GLU A 548 -17.63 17.15 -43.77
N ALA A 549 -18.42 16.15 -44.18
CA ALA A 549 -19.17 16.18 -45.43
C ALA A 549 -20.23 17.31 -45.44
N ARG A 550 -20.94 17.52 -44.33
CA ARG A 550 -21.90 18.63 -44.17
C ARG A 550 -21.22 19.99 -44.27
N ASN A 551 -20.06 20.15 -43.64
CA ASN A 551 -19.29 21.39 -43.67
C ASN A 551 -18.61 21.63 -45.04
N HIS A 552 -18.22 20.56 -45.76
CA HIS A 552 -17.67 20.65 -47.11
C HIS A 552 -18.70 21.11 -48.17
N PHE A 553 -20.00 20.87 -47.97
CA PHE A 553 -21.04 21.42 -48.84
C PHE A 553 -21.08 22.96 -48.83
N GLN A 554 -20.39 23.63 -47.89
CA GLN A 554 -20.28 25.09 -47.81
C GLN A 554 -18.95 25.67 -48.33
N ARG A 555 -17.94 24.85 -48.69
CA ARG A 555 -16.64 25.30 -49.25
C ARG A 555 -16.17 24.42 -50.42
N GLN A 556 -15.96 25.03 -51.60
CA GLN A 556 -15.31 24.33 -52.72
C GLN A 556 -13.78 24.20 -52.46
N PRO A 557 -13.21 22.98 -52.47
CA PRO A 557 -11.78 22.80 -52.29
C PRO A 557 -11.01 23.26 -53.54
N SER A 558 -9.89 23.92 -53.32
CA SER A 558 -8.99 24.41 -54.37
C SER A 558 -8.39 23.25 -55.18
N LEU A 559 -7.95 23.54 -56.41
CA LEU A 559 -7.36 22.52 -57.30
C LEU A 559 -6.13 21.82 -56.66
N GLY A 560 -5.36 22.56 -55.88
CA GLY A 560 -4.21 22.05 -55.12
C GLY A 560 -4.59 21.12 -53.96
N GLU A 561 -5.71 21.35 -53.29
CA GLU A 561 -6.23 20.48 -52.22
C GLU A 561 -6.80 19.19 -52.78
N LYS A 562 -7.47 19.24 -53.94
CA LYS A 562 -7.94 18.04 -54.64
C LYS A 562 -6.78 17.17 -55.13
N LEU A 563 -5.71 17.79 -55.64
CA LEU A 563 -4.48 17.09 -56.04
C LEU A 563 -3.71 16.53 -54.84
N ARG A 564 -3.67 17.25 -53.71
CA ARG A 564 -3.06 16.77 -52.47
C ARG A 564 -3.84 15.63 -51.83
N SER A 565 -5.18 15.71 -51.78
CA SER A 565 -5.99 14.63 -51.21
C SER A 565 -5.93 13.36 -52.06
N THR A 566 -5.89 13.48 -53.39
CA THR A 566 -5.63 12.34 -54.28
C THR A 566 -4.21 11.81 -54.13
N LEU A 567 -3.19 12.67 -54.03
CA LEU A 567 -1.82 12.24 -53.74
C LEU A 567 -1.71 11.53 -52.40
N ILE A 568 -2.27 12.07 -51.32
CA ILE A 568 -2.30 11.46 -49.98
C ILE A 568 -3.08 10.15 -50.01
N SER A 569 -4.23 10.08 -50.69
CA SER A 569 -5.00 8.85 -50.86
C SER A 569 -4.20 7.78 -51.61
N LEU A 570 -3.47 8.17 -52.65
CA LEU A 570 -2.62 7.29 -53.45
C LEU A 570 -1.33 6.88 -52.70
N LEU A 571 -0.81 7.76 -51.83
CA LEU A 571 0.29 7.48 -50.91
C LEU A 571 -0.16 6.50 -49.81
N MET A 572 -1.35 6.70 -49.24
CA MET A 572 -1.96 5.79 -48.25
C MET A 572 -2.29 4.43 -48.86
N PHE A 573 -2.70 4.39 -50.13
CA PHE A 573 -2.87 3.16 -50.91
C PHE A 573 -1.54 2.42 -51.12
N LYS A 574 -0.43 3.13 -51.37
CA LYS A 574 0.92 2.55 -51.49
C LYS A 574 1.59 2.19 -50.16
N VAL A 575 1.24 2.85 -49.05
CA VAL A 575 1.84 2.67 -47.70
C VAL A 575 1.12 1.59 -46.87
N GLY A 576 0.15 0.86 -47.44
CA GLY A 576 -0.44 -0.31 -46.77
C GLY A 576 -1.47 0.02 -45.69
N ALA A 577 -2.11 1.20 -45.78
CA ALA A 577 -3.15 1.66 -44.84
C ALA A 577 -4.41 0.77 -44.78
N ASN A 578 -4.53 -0.25 -45.65
CA ASN A 578 -5.65 -1.21 -45.69
C ASN A 578 -5.36 -2.58 -45.04
N THR A 579 -4.19 -2.79 -44.43
CA THR A 579 -4.00 -4.00 -43.62
C THR A 579 -4.82 -3.85 -42.34
N LEU A 580 -5.81 -4.71 -42.10
CA LEU A 580 -6.55 -4.73 -40.83
C LEU A 580 -5.57 -5.03 -39.68
N PRO A 581 -5.77 -4.45 -38.48
CA PRO A 581 -4.94 -4.81 -37.34
C PRO A 581 -5.11 -6.33 -37.10
N PRO A 582 -4.05 -7.05 -36.73
CA PRO A 582 -4.16 -8.46 -36.41
C PRO A 582 -4.93 -8.59 -35.08
N LEU A 583 -6.26 -8.64 -35.18
CA LEU A 583 -7.16 -8.89 -34.06
C LEU A 583 -7.49 -10.38 -33.99
N PRO A 584 -7.63 -10.93 -32.76
CA PRO A 584 -8.09 -12.29 -32.58
C PRO A 584 -9.52 -12.46 -33.12
N SER A 585 -9.87 -13.67 -33.54
CA SER A 585 -11.20 -14.00 -34.08
C SER A 585 -12.30 -13.68 -33.08
N ILE A 586 -12.06 -13.85 -31.78
CA ILE A 586 -13.01 -13.49 -30.73
C ILE A 586 -13.42 -12.01 -30.78
N LEU A 587 -12.50 -11.10 -31.11
CA LEU A 587 -12.78 -9.68 -31.25
C LEU A 587 -13.33 -9.34 -32.63
N ARG A 588 -12.75 -9.92 -33.69
CA ARG A 588 -13.16 -9.64 -35.08
C ARG A 588 -14.56 -10.17 -35.40
N ASP A 589 -14.87 -11.39 -35.00
CA ASP A 589 -16.10 -12.09 -35.36
C ASP A 589 -17.23 -11.72 -34.39
N GLY A 590 -16.91 -11.45 -33.12
CA GLY A 590 -17.84 -10.88 -32.15
C GLY A 590 -18.40 -9.52 -32.58
N GLN A 591 -17.60 -8.72 -33.31
CA GLN A 591 -18.00 -7.42 -33.87
C GLN A 591 -18.99 -7.51 -35.02
N GLN A 592 -18.84 -8.50 -35.91
CA GLN A 592 -19.55 -8.51 -37.20
C GLN A 592 -20.75 -9.47 -37.24
N ILE A 593 -20.74 -10.55 -36.45
CA ILE A 593 -21.63 -11.70 -36.68
C ILE A 593 -22.62 -11.92 -35.52
N TYR A 594 -22.21 -11.71 -34.26
CA TYR A 594 -22.99 -12.19 -33.10
C TYR A 594 -23.49 -11.09 -32.15
N GLY A 595 -22.95 -9.86 -32.22
CA GLY A 595 -23.29 -8.77 -31.31
C GLY A 595 -22.54 -8.83 -29.97
N LEU A 596 -22.60 -7.72 -29.20
CA LEU A 596 -21.75 -7.51 -28.02
C LEU A 596 -21.97 -8.56 -26.91
N ALA A 597 -23.24 -8.86 -26.58
CA ALA A 597 -23.56 -9.81 -25.51
C ALA A 597 -23.04 -11.23 -25.81
N ALA A 598 -23.22 -11.69 -27.04
CA ALA A 598 -22.73 -13.01 -27.46
C ALA A 598 -21.20 -13.07 -27.50
N ALA A 599 -20.52 -11.97 -27.84
CA ALA A 599 -19.07 -11.89 -27.77
C ALA A 599 -18.56 -11.92 -26.32
N GLU A 600 -19.24 -11.27 -25.38
CA GLU A 600 -18.94 -11.36 -23.94
C GLU A 600 -19.14 -12.79 -23.42
N ASP A 601 -20.19 -13.50 -23.85
CA ASP A 601 -20.42 -14.90 -23.48
C ASP A 601 -19.36 -15.85 -24.05
N ARG A 602 -18.89 -15.62 -25.29
CA ARG A 602 -17.76 -16.35 -25.87
C ARG A 602 -16.48 -16.17 -25.05
N ILE A 603 -16.18 -14.94 -24.61
CA ILE A 603 -15.03 -14.67 -23.72
C ILE A 603 -15.18 -15.45 -22.42
N ARG A 604 -16.36 -15.45 -21.79
CA ARG A 604 -16.61 -16.22 -20.55
C ARG A 604 -16.46 -17.72 -20.78
N GLY A 605 -16.98 -18.25 -21.89
CA GLY A 605 -16.85 -19.67 -22.27
C GLY A 605 -15.39 -20.08 -22.46
N ALA A 606 -14.62 -19.28 -23.18
CA ALA A 606 -13.18 -19.52 -23.40
C ALA A 606 -12.36 -19.46 -22.10
N LEU A 607 -12.63 -18.49 -21.23
CA LEU A 607 -12.01 -18.40 -19.90
C LEU A 607 -12.35 -19.62 -19.03
N SER A 608 -13.62 -20.05 -19.05
CA SER A 608 -14.05 -21.25 -18.33
C SER A 608 -13.35 -22.52 -18.82
N GLU A 609 -13.12 -22.67 -20.13
CA GLU A 609 -12.36 -23.81 -20.65
C GLU A 609 -10.88 -23.78 -20.20
N LEU A 610 -10.23 -22.61 -20.20
CA LEU A 610 -8.85 -22.49 -19.70
C LEU A 610 -8.74 -22.76 -18.19
N GLU A 611 -9.73 -22.33 -17.41
CA GLU A 611 -9.82 -22.57 -15.97
C GLU A 611 -10.06 -24.05 -15.66
N LYS A 612 -10.96 -24.73 -16.38
CA LYS A 612 -11.19 -26.19 -16.27
C LYS A 612 -9.93 -26.99 -16.53
N LEU A 613 -9.03 -26.51 -17.39
CA LEU A 613 -7.74 -27.16 -17.66
C LEU A 613 -6.63 -26.73 -16.69
N SER A 614 -6.94 -25.87 -15.71
CA SER A 614 -6.00 -25.30 -14.74
C SER A 614 -4.82 -24.56 -15.39
N LEU A 615 -5.04 -24.00 -16.59
CA LEU A 615 -4.06 -23.16 -17.28
C LEU A 615 -4.09 -21.71 -16.76
N ILE A 616 -5.25 -21.28 -16.24
CA ILE A 616 -5.45 -20.02 -15.53
C ILE A 616 -6.25 -20.27 -14.25
N TYR A 617 -6.15 -19.35 -13.30
CA TYR A 617 -6.86 -19.37 -12.02
C TYR A 617 -7.66 -18.09 -11.84
N TYR A 618 -8.93 -18.21 -11.48
CA TYR A 618 -9.78 -17.07 -11.16
C TYR A 618 -9.58 -16.62 -9.72
N ASN A 619 -9.42 -15.31 -9.50
CA ASN A 619 -9.39 -14.71 -8.18
C ASN A 619 -10.70 -13.94 -7.92
N GLU A 620 -11.51 -14.43 -6.99
CA GLU A 620 -12.82 -13.85 -6.66
C GLU A 620 -12.72 -12.43 -6.11
N HIS A 621 -11.65 -12.11 -5.36
CA HIS A 621 -11.50 -10.80 -4.71
C HIS A 621 -11.14 -9.69 -5.71
N SER A 622 -10.26 -9.99 -6.67
CA SER A 622 -9.85 -9.02 -7.71
C SER A 622 -10.69 -9.12 -8.98
N GLN A 623 -11.53 -10.15 -9.12
CA GLN A 623 -12.27 -10.48 -10.34
C GLN A 623 -11.37 -10.59 -11.57
N THR A 624 -10.14 -11.10 -11.37
CA THR A 624 -9.13 -11.24 -12.43
C THR A 624 -8.54 -12.64 -12.45
N TYR A 625 -7.98 -13.01 -13.61
CA TYR A 625 -7.32 -14.29 -13.78
C TYR A 625 -5.81 -14.16 -13.59
N THR A 626 -5.18 -15.25 -13.16
CA THR A 626 -3.73 -15.36 -13.04
C THR A 626 -3.25 -16.61 -13.74
N MET A 627 -2.10 -16.53 -14.41
CA MET A 627 -1.47 -17.65 -15.08
C MET A 627 -0.20 -18.07 -14.33
N HIS A 628 -0.04 -19.38 -14.10
CA HIS A 628 1.17 -19.88 -13.45
C HIS A 628 2.42 -19.53 -14.28
N PRO A 629 3.57 -19.12 -13.67
CA PRO A 629 4.72 -18.61 -14.41
C PRO A 629 5.26 -19.55 -15.49
N VAL A 630 5.25 -20.87 -15.22
CA VAL A 630 5.70 -21.88 -16.20
C VAL A 630 4.70 -22.05 -17.35
N VAL A 631 3.38 -21.93 -17.10
CA VAL A 631 2.36 -21.91 -18.17
C VAL A 631 2.57 -20.67 -19.03
N HIS A 632 2.77 -19.53 -18.39
CA HIS A 632 2.96 -18.23 -19.03
C HIS A 632 4.18 -18.21 -19.95
N GLU A 633 5.29 -18.79 -19.51
CA GLU A 633 6.47 -18.95 -20.33
C GLU A 633 6.26 -19.98 -21.45
N TRP A 634 5.66 -21.14 -21.15
CA TRP A 634 5.36 -22.17 -22.15
C TRP A 634 4.42 -21.63 -23.24
N ALA A 635 3.36 -20.89 -22.90
CA ALA A 635 2.43 -20.32 -23.88
C ALA A 635 3.12 -19.36 -24.87
N ARG A 636 4.18 -18.66 -24.42
CA ARG A 636 5.01 -17.80 -25.30
C ARG A 636 6.08 -18.56 -26.07
N LYS A 637 6.76 -19.50 -25.41
CA LYS A 637 8.00 -20.13 -25.89
C LYS A 637 7.83 -21.60 -26.27
N SER A 638 6.59 -22.07 -26.36
CA SER A 638 6.28 -23.46 -26.72
C SER A 638 7.03 -23.87 -27.99
N PRO A 639 7.49 -25.13 -28.10
CA PRO A 639 8.23 -25.62 -29.27
C PRO A 639 7.51 -25.42 -30.61
N ARG A 640 6.17 -25.34 -30.61
CA ARG A 640 5.36 -25.01 -31.80
C ARG A 640 5.38 -23.51 -32.17
N MET A 641 5.65 -22.64 -31.19
CA MET A 641 5.64 -21.19 -31.33
C MET A 641 6.97 -20.69 -31.93
N LYS A 642 7.12 -20.80 -33.26
CA LYS A 642 8.25 -20.23 -34.00
C LYS A 642 8.41 -18.74 -33.72
N LEU A 643 9.63 -18.20 -33.84
CA LEU A 643 9.94 -16.80 -33.52
C LEU A 643 9.03 -15.77 -34.23
N ARG A 644 8.68 -16.04 -35.49
CA ARG A 644 7.68 -15.27 -36.26
C ARG A 644 6.26 -15.30 -35.68
N HIS A 645 5.82 -16.43 -35.12
CA HIS A 645 4.53 -16.52 -34.43
C HIS A 645 4.59 -15.80 -33.07
N GLN A 646 5.72 -15.84 -32.37
CA GLN A 646 5.92 -15.03 -31.15
C GLN A 646 5.79 -13.54 -31.47
N ALA A 647 6.42 -13.07 -32.56
CA ALA A 647 6.29 -11.68 -33.00
C ALA A 647 4.84 -11.32 -33.35
N LEU A 648 4.13 -12.20 -34.05
CA LEU A 648 2.71 -12.01 -34.41
C LEU A 648 1.84 -11.90 -33.17
N TRP A 649 1.91 -12.85 -32.24
CA TRP A 649 1.06 -12.87 -31.05
C TRP A 649 1.42 -11.77 -30.05
N ALA A 650 2.68 -11.35 -29.97
CA ALA A 650 3.07 -10.15 -29.22
C ALA A 650 2.43 -8.88 -29.81
N ASP A 651 2.38 -8.77 -31.13
CA ASP A 651 1.66 -7.68 -31.80
C ASP A 651 0.15 -7.81 -31.57
N VAL A 652 -0.47 -9.00 -31.73
CA VAL A 652 -1.91 -9.22 -31.47
C VAL A 652 -2.28 -8.80 -30.05
N ALA A 653 -1.53 -9.24 -29.04
CA ALA A 653 -1.75 -8.85 -27.64
C ALA A 653 -1.63 -7.33 -27.45
N GLY A 654 -0.64 -6.70 -28.10
CA GLY A 654 -0.51 -5.24 -28.11
C GLY A 654 -1.71 -4.53 -28.74
N HIS A 655 -2.27 -5.07 -29.82
CA HIS A 655 -3.47 -4.51 -30.46
C HIS A 655 -4.74 -4.70 -29.62
N VAL A 656 -4.85 -5.81 -28.88
CA VAL A 656 -5.95 -6.02 -27.91
C VAL A 656 -5.91 -4.95 -26.82
N ILE A 657 -4.74 -4.70 -26.22
CA ILE A 657 -4.57 -3.65 -25.20
C ILE A 657 -4.84 -2.27 -25.80
N SER A 658 -4.28 -1.99 -26.99
CA SER A 658 -4.51 -0.76 -27.75
C SER A 658 -5.99 -0.53 -28.07
N ALA A 659 -6.74 -1.57 -28.43
CA ALA A 659 -8.18 -1.48 -28.67
C ALA A 659 -8.95 -1.12 -27.39
N SER A 660 -8.48 -1.54 -26.22
CA SER A 660 -9.09 -1.19 -24.92
C SER A 660 -8.83 0.26 -24.47
N ILE A 661 -7.98 1.01 -25.18
CA ILE A 661 -7.62 2.40 -24.90
C ILE A 661 -8.28 3.31 -25.95
N LEU A 662 -9.00 4.33 -25.53
CA LEU A 662 -9.52 5.37 -26.43
C LEU A 662 -8.51 6.52 -26.55
N LEU A 663 -8.60 7.34 -27.61
CA LEU A 663 -7.88 8.61 -27.73
C LEU A 663 -8.90 9.77 -27.67
N PRO A 664 -8.52 10.96 -27.15
CA PRO A 664 -9.43 12.10 -27.09
C PRO A 664 -10.02 12.46 -28.47
N PRO A 665 -11.28 12.91 -28.55
CA PRO A 665 -12.16 13.27 -27.43
C PRO A 665 -12.82 12.07 -26.72
N LEU A 666 -12.62 10.84 -27.20
CA LEU A 666 -13.18 9.65 -26.59
C LEU A 666 -12.37 9.19 -25.36
N GLY A 667 -13.07 8.64 -24.38
CA GLY A 667 -12.50 8.01 -23.19
C GLY A 667 -11.67 8.96 -22.33
N THR A 668 -12.24 10.11 -22.01
CA THR A 668 -11.68 11.10 -21.06
C THR A 668 -12.33 11.00 -19.68
N GLY A 669 -13.07 9.92 -19.40
CA GLY A 669 -13.76 9.71 -18.13
C GLY A 669 -12.86 9.13 -17.03
N PRO A 670 -13.28 9.22 -15.76
CA PRO A 670 -12.52 8.67 -14.62
C PRO A 670 -12.33 7.14 -14.71
N ASP A 671 -13.31 6.43 -15.29
CA ASP A 671 -13.23 4.97 -15.50
C ASP A 671 -12.13 4.56 -16.49
N ASP A 672 -11.72 5.47 -17.38
CA ASP A 672 -10.63 5.22 -18.32
C ASP A 672 -9.27 5.46 -17.68
N GLU A 673 -9.15 6.45 -16.78
CA GLU A 673 -7.93 6.66 -15.99
C GLU A 673 -7.62 5.45 -15.10
N LEU A 674 -8.63 4.91 -14.40
CA LEU A 674 -8.47 3.71 -13.58
C LEU A 674 -8.10 2.50 -14.45
N HIS A 675 -8.70 2.36 -15.62
CA HIS A 675 -8.37 1.29 -16.57
C HIS A 675 -6.92 1.41 -17.06
N HIS A 676 -6.49 2.61 -17.46
CA HIS A 676 -5.12 2.86 -17.93
C HIS A 676 -4.07 2.53 -16.87
N ALA A 677 -4.33 2.85 -15.60
CA ALA A 677 -3.44 2.48 -14.50
C ALA A 677 -3.25 0.96 -14.38
N ARG A 678 -4.29 0.15 -14.63
CA ARG A 678 -4.20 -1.32 -14.63
C ARG A 678 -3.41 -1.85 -15.84
N LEU A 679 -3.53 -1.19 -17.00
CA LEU A 679 -2.85 -1.63 -18.23
C LEU A 679 -1.32 -1.48 -18.20
N LEU A 680 -0.76 -0.63 -17.32
CA LEU A 680 0.66 -0.29 -17.32
C LEU A 680 1.59 -1.53 -17.29
N HIS A 681 1.25 -2.53 -16.48
CA HIS A 681 2.04 -3.76 -16.37
C HIS A 681 1.98 -4.62 -17.62
N HIS A 682 0.80 -4.70 -18.25
CA HIS A 682 0.65 -5.42 -19.50
C HIS A 682 1.41 -4.73 -20.63
N ILE A 683 1.37 -3.40 -20.70
CA ILE A 683 2.11 -2.60 -21.70
C ILE A 683 3.62 -2.80 -21.53
N ASP A 684 4.14 -2.68 -20.31
CA ASP A 684 5.56 -2.92 -20.00
C ASP A 684 6.00 -4.32 -20.43
N HIS A 685 5.21 -5.34 -20.09
CA HIS A 685 5.53 -6.74 -20.41
C HIS A 685 5.48 -7.01 -21.92
N ILE A 686 4.46 -6.50 -22.63
CA ILE A 686 4.38 -6.60 -24.09
C ILE A 686 5.60 -5.96 -24.75
N GLN A 687 6.00 -4.75 -24.31
CA GLN A 687 7.17 -4.07 -24.86
C GLN A 687 8.46 -4.87 -24.62
N ALA A 688 8.63 -5.44 -23.42
CA ALA A 688 9.76 -6.30 -23.10
C ALA A 688 9.79 -7.58 -23.98
N CYS A 689 8.66 -8.27 -24.12
CA CYS A 689 8.56 -9.44 -25.00
C CYS A 689 8.85 -9.10 -26.46
N ARG A 690 8.36 -7.95 -26.96
CA ARG A 690 8.64 -7.50 -28.34
C ARG A 690 10.13 -7.19 -28.54
N ALA A 691 10.77 -6.56 -27.56
CA ALA A 691 12.22 -6.31 -27.59
C ALA A 691 13.03 -7.62 -27.57
N GLU A 692 12.64 -8.59 -26.75
CA GLU A 692 13.27 -9.93 -26.71
C GLU A 692 13.17 -10.63 -28.06
N VAL A 693 11.96 -10.68 -28.64
CA VAL A 693 11.71 -11.32 -29.95
C VAL A 693 12.47 -10.60 -31.05
N SER A 694 12.47 -9.26 -31.07
CA SER A 694 13.22 -8.47 -32.06
C SER A 694 14.72 -8.76 -31.97
N THR A 695 15.28 -8.81 -30.76
CA THR A 695 16.71 -9.10 -30.55
C THR A 695 17.08 -10.48 -31.08
N LYS A 696 16.24 -11.49 -30.82
CA LYS A 696 16.43 -12.85 -31.36
C LYS A 696 16.33 -12.87 -32.89
N MET A 697 15.39 -12.13 -33.47
CA MET A 697 15.24 -12.03 -34.93
C MET A 697 16.46 -11.35 -35.56
N ASP A 698 17.04 -10.36 -34.90
CA ASP A 698 18.28 -9.70 -35.34
C ASP A 698 19.50 -10.64 -35.26
N LEU A 699 19.58 -11.47 -34.22
CA LEU A 699 20.63 -12.48 -34.09
C LEU A 699 20.50 -13.60 -35.15
N GLU A 700 19.27 -14.07 -35.41
CA GLU A 700 18.99 -15.04 -36.47
C GLU A 700 19.27 -14.45 -37.85
N SER A 701 18.84 -13.22 -38.12
CA SER A 701 19.10 -12.55 -39.41
C SER A 701 20.59 -12.27 -39.66
N LYS A 702 21.38 -11.98 -38.60
CA LYS A 702 22.85 -11.91 -38.69
C LYS A 702 23.51 -13.24 -39.06
N LYS A 703 22.91 -14.41 -38.76
CA LYS A 703 23.38 -15.71 -39.26
C LYS A 703 23.11 -15.92 -40.77
N TYR A 704 22.08 -15.26 -41.32
CA TYR A 704 21.67 -15.37 -42.73
C TYR A 704 22.15 -14.20 -43.61
N TRP A 705 23.05 -13.36 -43.10
CA TRP A 705 23.55 -12.11 -43.72
C TRP A 705 24.35 -12.26 -45.04
N ARG A 706 24.25 -13.41 -45.73
CA ARG A 706 24.69 -13.57 -47.12
C ARG A 706 23.58 -13.38 -48.17
N ARG A 707 22.35 -13.00 -47.79
CA ARG A 707 21.31 -12.61 -48.78
C ARG A 707 20.48 -11.38 -48.36
N ARG A 708 20.95 -10.23 -48.85
CA ARG A 708 20.21 -9.05 -49.39
C ARG A 708 19.29 -8.23 -48.47
N PHE A 709 19.75 -6.99 -48.24
CA PHE A 709 19.03 -5.73 -47.94
C PHE A 709 17.53 -5.79 -47.65
N MET A 710 17.17 -5.70 -46.37
CA MET A 710 16.01 -4.95 -45.89
C MET A 710 16.33 -4.36 -44.50
N LYS A 711 16.63 -3.06 -44.44
CA LYS A 711 16.50 -2.27 -43.22
C LYS A 711 15.04 -1.80 -43.16
N THR A 712 14.46 -1.95 -41.96
CA THR A 712 13.15 -1.47 -41.48
C THR A 712 11.92 -1.98 -42.22
N SER A 713 11.07 -2.72 -41.49
CA SER A 713 9.70 -3.04 -41.92
C SER A 713 8.95 -1.77 -42.36
N PRO A 714 8.05 -1.88 -43.35
CA PRO A 714 7.22 -0.76 -43.76
C PRO A 714 6.40 -0.24 -42.58
N ILE A 715 6.11 1.05 -42.63
CA ILE A 715 5.36 1.82 -41.63
C ILE A 715 3.98 1.19 -41.42
N ASN A 716 3.80 0.43 -40.34
CA ASN A 716 2.51 -0.16 -40.00
C ASN A 716 1.69 0.87 -39.23
N ALA A 717 0.67 1.47 -39.86
CA ALA A 717 -0.21 2.47 -39.26
C ALA A 717 -0.79 2.04 -37.89
N HIS A 718 -1.09 0.76 -37.71
CA HIS A 718 -1.59 0.23 -36.43
C HIS A 718 -0.55 0.18 -35.33
N ARG A 719 0.74 -0.01 -35.67
CA ARG A 719 1.83 0.07 -34.68
C ARG A 719 2.02 1.51 -34.20
N VAL A 720 1.92 2.49 -35.11
CA VAL A 720 1.96 3.92 -34.77
C VAL A 720 0.79 4.28 -33.85
N LEU A 721 -0.42 3.80 -34.16
CA LEU A 721 -1.60 4.02 -33.32
C LEU A 721 -1.44 3.38 -31.93
N MET A 722 -0.94 2.14 -31.87
CA MET A 722 -0.64 1.47 -30.60
C MET A 722 0.39 2.24 -29.78
N SER A 723 1.49 2.71 -30.38
CA SER A 723 2.48 3.54 -29.69
C SER A 723 1.88 4.85 -29.16
N ALA A 724 0.98 5.50 -29.93
CA ALA A 724 0.29 6.71 -29.46
C ALA A 724 -0.62 6.43 -28.25
N LYS A 725 -1.36 5.32 -28.27
CA LYS A 725 -2.23 4.89 -27.16
C LYS A 725 -1.43 4.47 -25.93
N PHE A 726 -0.33 3.76 -26.10
CA PHE A 726 0.57 3.42 -24.98
C PHE A 726 1.27 4.66 -24.42
N GLY A 727 1.69 5.59 -25.28
CA GLY A 727 2.24 6.88 -24.86
C GLY A 727 1.25 7.68 -24.00
N ARG A 728 -0.05 7.66 -24.36
CA ARG A 728 -1.11 8.26 -23.54
C ARG A 728 -1.18 7.62 -22.15
N VAL A 729 -1.19 6.29 -22.07
CA VAL A 729 -1.25 5.58 -20.77
C VAL A 729 -0.03 5.92 -19.91
N TYR A 730 1.18 5.91 -20.47
CA TYR A 730 2.38 6.31 -19.74
C TYR A 730 2.31 7.75 -19.24
N ALA A 731 1.86 8.69 -20.08
CA ALA A 731 1.72 10.10 -19.69
C ALA A 731 0.72 10.28 -18.55
N GLN A 732 -0.44 9.61 -18.61
CA GLN A 732 -1.45 9.68 -17.55
C GLN A 732 -1.00 9.00 -16.25
N CYS A 733 -0.15 7.98 -16.34
CA CYS A 733 0.43 7.33 -15.16
C CYS A 733 1.68 8.04 -14.61
N GLY A 734 2.14 9.12 -15.25
CA GLY A 734 3.31 9.90 -14.82
C GLY A 734 4.67 9.38 -15.31
N ASP A 735 4.71 8.33 -16.15
CA ASP A 735 5.93 7.77 -16.76
C ASP A 735 6.33 8.59 -18.02
N PHE A 736 6.65 9.87 -17.81
CA PHE A 736 6.85 10.84 -18.90
C PHE A 736 8.00 10.48 -19.85
N GLN A 737 9.05 9.79 -19.39
CA GLN A 737 10.18 9.40 -20.25
C GLN A 737 9.78 8.34 -21.28
N LYS A 738 8.96 7.35 -20.88
CA LYS A 738 8.44 6.35 -21.82
C LYS A 738 7.39 6.95 -22.75
N ALA A 739 6.57 7.85 -22.23
CA ALA A 739 5.61 8.60 -23.04
C ALA A 739 6.31 9.43 -24.13
N GLU A 740 7.38 10.14 -23.77
CA GLU A 740 8.21 10.92 -24.69
C GLU A 740 8.77 10.04 -25.81
N ALA A 741 9.42 8.92 -25.46
CA ALA A 741 10.02 8.04 -26.45
C ALA A 741 9.00 7.55 -27.50
N LEU A 742 7.80 7.16 -27.05
CA LEU A 742 6.73 6.71 -27.94
C LEU A 742 6.14 7.86 -28.76
N PHE A 743 5.86 9.02 -28.16
CA PHE A 743 5.30 10.15 -28.90
C PHE A 743 6.30 10.73 -29.90
N ALA A 744 7.59 10.75 -29.60
CA ALA A 744 8.64 11.15 -30.54
C ALA A 744 8.70 10.21 -31.75
N GLU A 745 8.61 8.89 -31.53
CA GLU A 745 8.51 7.90 -32.62
C GLU A 745 7.26 8.12 -33.48
N VAL A 746 6.11 8.33 -32.83
CA VAL A 746 4.83 8.60 -33.50
C VAL A 746 4.90 9.87 -34.33
N VAL A 747 5.44 10.96 -33.78
CA VAL A 747 5.61 12.24 -34.50
C VAL A 747 6.54 12.05 -35.69
N ALA A 748 7.68 11.38 -35.54
CA ALA A 748 8.60 11.12 -36.65
C ALA A 748 7.92 10.32 -37.77
N SER A 749 7.19 9.26 -37.41
CA SER A 749 6.49 8.42 -38.37
C SER A 749 5.38 9.17 -39.10
N LEU A 750 4.50 9.88 -38.37
CA LEU A 750 3.39 10.63 -38.96
C LEU A 750 3.86 11.83 -39.77
N SER A 751 4.93 12.52 -39.34
CA SER A 751 5.52 13.64 -40.08
C SER A 751 6.06 13.18 -41.44
N SER A 752 6.73 12.01 -41.49
CA SER A 752 7.27 11.47 -42.73
C SER A 752 6.20 10.95 -43.71
N THR A 753 5.02 10.58 -43.21
CA THR A 753 3.96 9.92 -44.01
C THR A 753 2.80 10.83 -44.37
N LEU A 754 2.30 11.60 -43.42
CA LEU A 754 1.12 12.47 -43.56
C LEU A 754 1.49 13.95 -43.64
N GLY A 755 2.74 14.31 -43.34
CA GLY A 755 3.19 15.70 -43.21
C GLY A 755 2.81 16.33 -41.87
N LEU A 756 3.39 17.49 -41.58
CA LEU A 756 3.17 18.24 -40.34
C LEU A 756 1.76 18.85 -40.24
N GLU A 757 1.11 19.09 -41.38
CA GLU A 757 -0.23 19.70 -41.46
C GLU A 757 -1.36 18.74 -41.07
N SER A 758 -1.10 17.43 -41.06
CA SER A 758 -2.13 16.44 -40.76
C SER A 758 -2.66 16.61 -39.33
N PRO A 759 -3.99 16.60 -39.11
CA PRO A 759 -4.57 16.64 -37.77
C PRO A 759 -3.99 15.58 -36.83
N ARG A 760 -3.64 14.40 -37.34
CA ARG A 760 -3.03 13.31 -36.55
C ARG A 760 -1.60 13.63 -36.13
N THR A 761 -0.80 14.20 -37.03
CA THR A 761 0.58 14.63 -36.72
C THR A 761 0.55 15.74 -35.68
N ARG A 762 -0.31 16.75 -35.86
CA ARG A 762 -0.48 17.85 -34.90
C ARG A 762 -0.89 17.34 -33.52
N ALA A 763 -1.87 16.43 -33.44
CA ALA A 763 -2.30 15.83 -32.17
C ALA A 763 -1.15 15.10 -31.45
N ALA A 764 -0.32 14.35 -32.19
CA ALA A 764 0.86 13.70 -31.62
C ALA A 764 1.92 14.72 -31.14
N GLN A 765 2.14 15.80 -31.88
CA GLN A 765 3.03 16.89 -31.46
C GLN A 765 2.49 17.62 -30.23
N THR A 766 1.17 17.84 -30.12
CA THR A 766 0.55 18.42 -28.93
C THR A 766 0.73 17.52 -27.71
N ALA A 767 0.58 16.19 -27.87
CA ALA A 767 0.83 15.24 -26.79
C ALA A 767 2.31 15.24 -26.35
N LEU A 768 3.25 15.28 -27.30
CA LEU A 768 4.67 15.39 -27.00
C LEU A 768 5.01 16.71 -26.29
N ALA A 769 4.43 17.84 -26.72
CA ALA A 769 4.60 19.13 -26.06
C ALA A 769 4.08 19.12 -24.63
N ALA A 770 2.95 18.44 -24.38
CA ALA A 770 2.42 18.25 -23.03
C ALA A 770 3.39 17.42 -22.16
N VAL A 771 3.99 16.36 -22.70
CA VAL A 771 5.00 15.57 -21.99
C VAL A 771 6.23 16.42 -21.63
N TYR A 772 6.74 17.24 -22.56
CA TYR A 772 7.83 18.18 -22.23
C TYR A 772 7.43 19.19 -21.16
N TRP A 773 6.19 19.69 -21.21
CA TRP A 773 5.66 20.61 -20.21
C TRP A 773 5.63 19.98 -18.81
N GLU A 774 5.13 18.75 -18.69
CA GLU A 774 5.08 18.00 -17.42
C GLU A 774 6.48 17.65 -16.88
N GLN A 775 7.46 17.41 -17.75
CA GLN A 775 8.86 17.25 -17.37
C GLN A 775 9.55 18.58 -16.98
N GLY A 776 8.86 19.72 -17.09
CA GLY A 776 9.43 21.05 -16.83
C GLY A 776 10.35 21.56 -17.93
N ARG A 777 10.44 20.88 -19.08
CA ARG A 777 11.23 21.25 -20.28
C ARG A 777 10.47 22.27 -21.13
N LEU A 778 10.26 23.45 -20.55
CA LEU A 778 9.36 24.47 -21.10
C LEU A 778 9.82 25.04 -22.44
N ASN A 779 11.12 25.06 -22.74
CA ASN A 779 11.62 25.55 -24.04
C ASN A 779 11.20 24.64 -25.19
N GLU A 780 11.37 23.32 -25.04
CA GLU A 780 10.99 22.36 -26.07
C GLU A 780 9.46 22.27 -26.25
N ALA A 781 8.71 22.41 -25.14
CA ALA A 781 7.25 22.55 -25.21
C ALA A 781 6.85 23.81 -25.99
N LEU A 782 7.51 24.95 -25.73
CA LEU A 782 7.24 26.23 -26.37
C LEU A 782 7.53 26.17 -27.88
N ASP A 783 8.69 25.65 -28.27
CA ASP A 783 9.11 25.54 -29.68
C ASP A 783 8.11 24.69 -30.48
N LEU A 784 7.70 23.55 -29.90
CA LEU A 784 6.74 22.65 -30.54
C LEU A 784 5.34 23.29 -30.62
N GLN A 785 4.87 23.95 -29.56
CA GLN A 785 3.58 24.67 -29.56
C GLN A 785 3.56 25.84 -30.53
N GLN A 786 4.66 26.60 -30.65
CA GLN A 786 4.82 27.69 -31.61
C GLN A 786 4.76 27.16 -33.04
N SER A 787 5.47 26.06 -33.32
CA SER A 787 5.41 25.39 -34.63
C SER A 787 3.98 24.96 -34.97
N ILE A 788 3.25 24.34 -34.03
CA ILE A 788 1.87 23.92 -34.23
C ILE A 788 0.97 25.13 -34.51
N ALA A 789 1.10 26.21 -33.72
CA ALA A 789 0.30 27.42 -33.90
C ALA A 789 0.51 28.06 -35.28
N THR A 790 1.76 28.16 -35.74
CA THR A 790 2.08 28.72 -37.07
C THR A 790 1.53 27.85 -38.22
N ILE A 791 1.62 26.53 -38.08
CA ILE A 791 1.04 25.54 -39.01
C ILE A 791 -0.49 25.73 -39.07
N CYS A 792 -1.17 25.74 -37.91
CA CYS A 792 -2.61 25.95 -37.82
C CYS A 792 -3.04 27.29 -38.42
N GLU A 793 -2.35 28.37 -38.09
CA GLU A 793 -2.67 29.71 -38.59
C GLU A 793 -2.55 29.79 -40.12
N LYS A 794 -1.48 29.23 -40.69
CA LYS A 794 -1.26 29.22 -42.14
C LYS A 794 -2.33 28.44 -42.91
N HIS A 795 -2.84 27.33 -42.34
CA HIS A 795 -3.72 26.40 -43.04
C HIS A 795 -5.21 26.57 -42.72
N LEU A 796 -5.55 26.95 -41.49
CA LEU A 796 -6.93 27.08 -41.01
C LEU A 796 -7.34 28.54 -40.80
N GLY A 797 -6.37 29.46 -40.70
CA GLY A 797 -6.58 30.85 -40.33
C GLY A 797 -6.45 31.09 -38.83
N ARG A 798 -6.25 32.36 -38.46
CA ARG A 798 -5.98 32.79 -37.08
C ARG A 798 -7.17 32.61 -36.12
N GLU A 799 -8.39 32.84 -36.60
CA GLU A 799 -9.63 32.73 -35.81
C GLU A 799 -10.21 31.30 -35.74
N HIS A 800 -9.58 30.30 -36.37
CA HIS A 800 -10.09 28.94 -36.34
C HIS A 800 -9.95 28.31 -34.94
N PRO A 801 -10.95 27.56 -34.42
CA PRO A 801 -10.91 26.96 -33.08
C PRO A 801 -9.63 26.17 -32.77
N ASP A 802 -9.14 25.35 -33.70
CA ASP A 802 -7.89 24.61 -33.52
C ASP A 802 -6.64 25.51 -33.42
N THR A 803 -6.59 26.62 -34.16
CA THR A 803 -5.52 27.60 -34.06
C THR A 803 -5.57 28.27 -32.69
N LEU A 804 -6.75 28.70 -32.26
CA LEU A 804 -6.98 29.30 -30.94
C LEU A 804 -6.62 28.33 -29.80
N ARG A 805 -6.90 27.03 -29.94
CA ARG A 805 -6.49 26.01 -28.95
C ARG A 805 -4.98 25.83 -28.89
N ALA A 806 -4.29 25.88 -30.03
CA ALA A 806 -2.82 25.86 -30.06
C ALA A 806 -2.22 27.12 -29.40
N LEU A 807 -2.75 28.30 -29.72
CA LEU A 807 -2.37 29.58 -29.11
C LEU A 807 -2.67 29.61 -27.60
N HIS A 808 -3.77 28.99 -27.16
CA HIS A 808 -4.10 28.85 -25.74
C HIS A 808 -3.02 28.06 -24.97
N LYS A 809 -2.58 26.92 -25.51
CA LYS A 809 -1.50 26.12 -24.89
C LYS A 809 -0.16 26.88 -24.92
N LEU A 810 0.14 27.58 -26.01
CA LEU A 810 1.31 28.47 -26.09
C LEU A 810 1.28 29.56 -25.02
N GLY A 811 0.15 30.25 -24.84
CA GLY A 811 -0.02 31.27 -23.81
C GLY A 811 0.16 30.74 -22.39
N THR A 812 -0.31 29.51 -22.14
CA THR A 812 -0.11 28.82 -20.85
C THR A 812 1.37 28.51 -20.59
N THR A 813 2.12 28.09 -21.61
CA THR A 813 3.57 27.85 -21.49
C THR A 813 4.35 29.16 -21.33
N LEU A 814 3.97 30.23 -22.04
CA LEU A 814 4.55 31.57 -21.84
C LEU A 814 4.36 32.07 -20.40
N TRP A 815 3.18 31.84 -19.82
CA TRP A 815 2.92 32.15 -18.42
C TRP A 815 3.86 31.37 -17.49
N GLN A 816 4.05 30.07 -17.72
CA GLN A 816 4.96 29.24 -16.91
C GLN A 816 6.43 29.63 -17.06
N GLN A 817 6.83 30.22 -18.19
CA GLN A 817 8.17 30.80 -18.37
C GLN A 817 8.33 32.18 -17.71
N GLY A 818 7.27 32.76 -17.12
CA GLY A 818 7.28 34.10 -16.55
C GLY A 818 7.11 35.24 -17.56
N LYS A 819 6.80 34.95 -18.83
CA LYS A 819 6.55 35.95 -19.87
C LYS A 819 5.11 36.47 -19.81
N PHE A 820 4.72 37.03 -18.66
CA PHE A 820 3.31 37.35 -18.35
C PHE A 820 2.65 38.33 -19.33
N ARG A 821 3.38 39.32 -19.84
CA ARG A 821 2.82 40.27 -20.81
C ARG A 821 2.46 39.60 -22.14
N ALA A 822 3.38 38.86 -22.72
CA ALA A 822 3.14 38.10 -23.94
C ALA A 822 2.01 37.07 -23.75
N ALA A 823 1.96 36.43 -22.56
CA ALA A 823 0.87 35.55 -22.20
C ALA A 823 -0.49 36.29 -22.13
N LYS A 824 -0.55 37.48 -21.50
CA LYS A 824 -1.78 38.28 -21.39
C LYS A 824 -2.29 38.69 -22.76
N GLU A 825 -1.43 39.30 -23.59
CA GLU A 825 -1.78 39.75 -24.94
C GLU A 825 -2.35 38.59 -25.77
N LEU A 826 -1.69 37.43 -25.75
CA LEU A 826 -2.14 36.25 -26.47
C LEU A 826 -3.43 35.64 -25.90
N GLN A 827 -3.56 35.57 -24.57
CA GLN A 827 -4.74 34.98 -23.93
C GLN A 827 -6.00 35.85 -24.10
N VAL A 828 -5.88 37.19 -24.10
CA VAL A 828 -6.99 38.10 -24.42
C VAL A 828 -7.50 37.84 -25.84
N GLU A 829 -6.57 37.71 -26.80
CA GLU A 829 -6.92 37.37 -28.19
C GLU A 829 -7.65 36.02 -28.26
N VAL A 830 -7.10 34.99 -27.59
CA VAL A 830 -7.67 33.64 -27.56
C VAL A 830 -9.07 33.62 -26.95
N VAL A 831 -9.31 34.30 -25.82
CA VAL A 831 -10.63 34.38 -25.17
C VAL A 831 -11.63 35.05 -26.10
N SER A 832 -11.26 36.16 -26.73
CA SER A 832 -12.11 36.85 -27.70
C SER A 832 -12.46 35.97 -28.90
N GLY A 833 -11.45 35.30 -29.48
CA GLY A 833 -11.62 34.39 -30.62
C GLY A 833 -12.50 33.18 -30.29
N LEU A 834 -12.26 32.50 -29.16
CA LEU A 834 -13.04 31.34 -28.74
C LEU A 834 -14.47 31.72 -28.37
N THR A 835 -14.68 32.89 -27.76
CA THR A 835 -16.01 33.42 -27.48
C THR A 835 -16.80 33.63 -28.76
N LYS A 836 -16.17 34.17 -29.82
CA LYS A 836 -16.82 34.35 -31.12
C LYS A 836 -17.07 33.01 -31.83
N ALA A 837 -16.12 32.09 -31.79
CA ALA A 837 -16.16 30.85 -32.56
C ALA A 837 -17.00 29.74 -31.92
N LEU A 838 -16.96 29.60 -30.59
CA LEU A 838 -17.59 28.50 -29.84
C LEU A 838 -18.65 28.99 -28.82
N GLY A 839 -18.67 30.30 -28.52
CA GLY A 839 -19.54 30.89 -27.52
C GLY A 839 -18.88 31.02 -26.14
N ALA A 840 -19.41 31.96 -25.33
CA ALA A 840 -18.87 32.28 -23.99
C ALA A 840 -18.96 31.11 -23.00
N LYS A 841 -19.97 30.24 -23.14
CA LYS A 841 -20.17 29.09 -22.26
C LYS A 841 -19.39 27.84 -22.70
N HIS A 842 -18.70 27.83 -23.83
CA HIS A 842 -17.97 26.63 -24.24
C HIS A 842 -16.81 26.31 -23.28
N VAL A 843 -16.54 25.03 -23.00
CA VAL A 843 -15.52 24.59 -22.03
C VAL A 843 -14.14 25.18 -22.36
N ASP A 844 -13.71 25.13 -23.64
CA ASP A 844 -12.46 25.75 -24.09
C ASP A 844 -12.40 27.27 -23.80
N THR A 845 -13.52 28.00 -23.96
CA THR A 845 -13.61 29.43 -23.66
C THR A 845 -13.47 29.68 -22.16
N LEU A 846 -14.13 28.88 -21.33
CA LEU A 846 -14.09 28.99 -19.87
C LEU A 846 -12.68 28.64 -19.33
N GLU A 847 -12.00 27.63 -19.88
CA GLU A 847 -10.60 27.33 -19.55
C GLU A 847 -9.67 28.49 -19.94
N ALA A 848 -9.89 29.09 -21.11
CA ALA A 848 -9.18 30.28 -21.56
C ALA A 848 -9.40 31.49 -20.64
N MET A 849 -10.65 31.75 -20.21
CA MET A 849 -10.98 32.83 -19.28
C MET A 849 -10.31 32.63 -17.92
N ASN A 850 -10.36 31.41 -17.37
CA ASN A 850 -9.68 31.09 -16.12
C ASN A 850 -8.16 31.26 -16.26
N ASN A 851 -7.54 30.81 -17.36
CA ASN A 851 -6.11 31.01 -17.57
C ASN A 851 -5.74 32.50 -17.77
N LEU A 852 -6.61 33.29 -18.41
CA LEU A 852 -6.45 34.75 -18.49
C LEU A 852 -6.52 35.38 -17.10
N GLY A 853 -7.50 35.02 -16.27
CA GLY A 853 -7.62 35.51 -14.89
C GLY A 853 -6.35 35.25 -14.07
N ARG A 854 -5.74 34.07 -14.22
CA ARG A 854 -4.45 33.74 -13.57
C ARG A 854 -3.32 34.64 -14.01
N THR A 855 -3.32 35.07 -15.27
CA THR A 855 -2.32 35.99 -15.82
C THR A 855 -2.57 37.42 -15.38
N VAL A 856 -3.82 37.88 -15.45
CA VAL A 856 -4.23 39.23 -15.05
C VAL A 856 -3.92 39.48 -13.57
N MET A 857 -4.25 38.55 -12.69
CA MET A 857 -3.97 38.66 -11.25
C MET A 857 -2.48 38.86 -10.93
N LYS A 858 -1.55 38.42 -11.80
CA LYS A 858 -0.10 38.61 -11.59
C LYS A 858 0.37 40.05 -11.68
N PHE A 859 -0.40 40.92 -12.32
CA PHE A 859 -0.08 42.34 -12.38
C PHE A 859 -0.42 43.06 -11.08
N GLY A 860 -1.37 42.55 -10.27
CA GLY A 860 -1.57 42.97 -8.89
C GLY A 860 -2.13 44.39 -8.66
N ARG A 861 -2.55 45.12 -9.71
CA ARG A 861 -3.32 46.35 -9.51
C ARG A 861 -4.73 45.98 -9.04
N GLN A 862 -5.39 46.87 -8.30
CA GLN A 862 -6.75 46.61 -7.81
C GLN A 862 -7.74 46.30 -8.95
N GLU A 863 -7.64 47.02 -10.07
CA GLU A 863 -8.43 46.74 -11.27
C GLU A 863 -8.16 45.34 -11.85
N ASP A 864 -6.89 44.90 -11.91
CA ASP A 864 -6.54 43.57 -12.40
C ASP A 864 -7.05 42.47 -11.43
N ILE A 865 -7.02 42.70 -10.11
CA ILE A 865 -7.54 41.75 -9.12
C ILE A 865 -9.05 41.57 -9.28
N LEU A 866 -9.79 42.67 -9.48
CA LEU A 866 -11.23 42.64 -9.71
C LEU A 866 -11.57 41.97 -11.06
N GLU A 867 -10.86 42.32 -12.14
CA GLU A 867 -11.01 41.67 -13.45
C GLU A 867 -10.77 40.15 -13.36
N ALA A 868 -9.72 39.73 -12.65
CA ALA A 868 -9.43 38.31 -12.43
C ALA A 868 -10.55 37.61 -11.63
N PHE A 869 -11.09 38.27 -10.60
CA PHE A 869 -12.21 37.75 -9.82
C PHE A 869 -13.46 37.51 -10.68
N GLU A 870 -13.82 38.45 -11.55
CA GLU A 870 -14.93 38.30 -12.49
C GLU A 870 -14.68 37.13 -13.46
N LEU A 871 -13.48 37.07 -14.07
CA LEU A 871 -13.11 35.99 -14.99
C LEU A 871 -13.19 34.60 -14.33
N PHE A 872 -12.71 34.46 -13.09
CA PHE A 872 -12.79 33.20 -12.35
C PHE A 872 -14.21 32.84 -11.95
N SER A 873 -15.01 33.82 -11.53
CA SER A 873 -16.41 33.63 -11.15
C SER A 873 -17.23 33.15 -12.35
N ASP A 874 -17.09 33.82 -13.50
CA ASP A 874 -17.80 33.46 -14.73
C ASP A 874 -17.36 32.08 -15.26
N ALA A 875 -16.06 31.81 -15.26
CA ALA A 875 -15.51 30.52 -15.64
C ALA A 875 -16.05 29.40 -14.74
N LEU A 876 -16.02 29.59 -13.41
CA LEU A 876 -16.52 28.60 -12.45
C LEU A 876 -18.02 28.36 -12.61
N LYS A 877 -18.81 29.42 -12.76
CA LYS A 877 -20.26 29.31 -12.97
C LYS A 877 -20.58 28.52 -14.24
N GLY A 878 -19.94 28.87 -15.37
CA GLY A 878 -20.12 28.15 -16.63
C GLY A 878 -19.68 26.69 -16.55
N MET A 879 -18.53 26.41 -15.92
CA MET A 879 -18.03 25.04 -15.78
C MET A 879 -18.95 24.19 -14.89
N ARG A 880 -19.49 24.76 -13.80
CA ARG A 880 -20.47 24.09 -12.93
C ARG A 880 -21.76 23.76 -13.67
N GLU A 881 -22.29 24.69 -14.46
CA GLU A 881 -23.52 24.48 -15.24
C GLU A 881 -23.38 23.35 -16.27
N ILE A 882 -22.18 23.16 -16.85
CA ILE A 882 -21.95 22.21 -17.95
C ILE A 882 -21.47 20.84 -17.46
N LEU A 883 -20.55 20.82 -16.48
CA LEU A 883 -19.83 19.62 -16.06
C LEU A 883 -20.30 19.10 -14.69
N GLY A 884 -21.03 19.91 -13.93
CA GLY A 884 -21.39 19.64 -12.54
C GLY A 884 -20.27 19.94 -11.54
N ASP A 885 -20.61 19.97 -10.25
CA ASP A 885 -19.70 20.36 -9.16
C ASP A 885 -18.63 19.31 -8.81
N GLU A 886 -18.86 18.05 -9.16
CA GLU A 886 -17.95 16.94 -8.85
C GLU A 886 -16.81 16.78 -9.87
N HIS A 887 -16.87 17.50 -11.00
CA HIS A 887 -15.85 17.41 -12.05
C HIS A 887 -14.53 18.09 -11.62
N LEU A 888 -13.39 17.58 -12.08
CA LEU A 888 -12.06 18.10 -11.70
C LEU A 888 -11.78 19.51 -12.27
N LEU A 889 -12.24 19.80 -13.49
CA LEU A 889 -12.05 21.13 -14.11
C LEU A 889 -12.60 22.29 -13.26
N PRO A 890 -13.86 22.29 -12.78
CA PRO A 890 -14.36 23.29 -11.84
C PRO A 890 -13.47 23.49 -10.60
N THR A 891 -12.82 22.43 -10.08
CA THR A 891 -11.95 22.55 -8.90
C THR A 891 -10.77 23.50 -9.14
N TYR A 892 -10.29 23.58 -10.37
CA TYR A 892 -9.21 24.50 -10.72
C TYR A 892 -9.68 25.96 -10.71
N ALA A 893 -10.89 26.22 -11.21
CA ALA A 893 -11.50 27.55 -11.13
C ALA A 893 -11.84 27.95 -9.69
N LYS A 894 -12.37 27.03 -8.87
CA LYS A 894 -12.60 27.26 -7.42
C LYS A 894 -11.32 27.65 -6.70
N GLU A 895 -10.24 26.94 -6.97
CA GLU A 895 -8.92 27.20 -6.36
C GLU A 895 -8.40 28.58 -6.74
N ASN A 896 -8.49 28.97 -8.02
CA ASN A 896 -8.06 30.31 -8.44
C ASN A 896 -8.98 31.41 -7.89
N LEU A 897 -10.29 31.17 -7.82
CA LEU A 897 -11.26 32.09 -7.23
C LEU A 897 -10.94 32.33 -5.74
N ALA A 898 -10.74 31.26 -4.96
CA ALA A 898 -10.36 31.35 -3.56
C ALA A 898 -9.07 32.15 -3.36
N ARG A 899 -8.09 31.97 -4.25
CA ARG A 899 -6.82 32.71 -4.21
C ARG A 899 -6.95 34.19 -4.54
N VAL A 900 -7.82 34.59 -5.46
CA VAL A 900 -8.03 36.02 -5.73
C VAL A 900 -8.91 36.66 -4.66
N SER A 901 -9.85 35.91 -4.08
CA SER A 901 -10.75 36.38 -3.01
C SER A 901 -9.97 36.90 -1.79
N ILE A 902 -8.87 36.25 -1.42
CA ILE A 902 -8.01 36.70 -0.30
C ILE A 902 -7.16 37.94 -0.60
N LEU A 903 -7.15 38.42 -1.84
CA LEU A 903 -6.48 39.68 -2.23
C LEU A 903 -7.46 40.88 -2.20
N ILE A 904 -8.76 40.61 -2.19
CA ILE A 904 -9.82 41.61 -2.06
C ILE A 904 -10.06 41.87 -0.56
N ASP A 905 -10.19 43.15 -0.18
CA ASP A 905 -10.38 43.56 1.22
C ASP A 905 -11.83 43.34 1.67
N ASP A 906 -12.25 42.07 1.77
CA ASP A 906 -13.58 41.65 2.19
C ASP A 906 -13.51 40.33 2.98
N GLN A 907 -13.78 40.40 4.29
CA GLN A 907 -13.73 39.23 5.18
C GLN A 907 -14.74 38.14 4.83
N ALA A 908 -15.87 38.48 4.21
CA ALA A 908 -16.85 37.49 3.77
C ALA A 908 -16.26 36.64 2.63
N LEU A 909 -15.52 37.26 1.72
CA LEU A 909 -14.84 36.56 0.63
C LEU A 909 -13.73 35.63 1.13
N TRP A 910 -13.01 35.97 2.19
CA TRP A 910 -11.96 35.10 2.74
C TRP A 910 -12.55 33.84 3.39
N SER A 911 -13.66 34.00 4.09
CA SER A 911 -14.38 32.87 4.68
C SER A 911 -14.94 31.94 3.59
N HIS A 912 -15.47 32.52 2.51
CA HIS A 912 -15.91 31.76 1.34
C HIS A 912 -14.74 31.08 0.61
N ALA A 913 -13.57 31.72 0.53
CA ALA A 913 -12.37 31.12 -0.06
C ALA A 913 -11.95 29.85 0.67
N LEU A 914 -12.05 29.80 2.00
CA LEU A 914 -11.75 28.59 2.76
C LEU A 914 -12.73 27.46 2.43
N GLN A 915 -14.04 27.75 2.36
CA GLN A 915 -15.06 26.77 1.98
C GLN A 915 -14.78 26.19 0.58
N LEU A 916 -14.45 27.05 -0.39
CA LEU A 916 -14.08 26.62 -1.74
C LEU A 916 -12.85 25.70 -1.72
N MET A 917 -11.83 26.02 -0.91
CA MET A 917 -10.64 25.17 -0.79
C MET A 917 -10.94 23.83 -0.09
N GLU A 918 -11.81 23.80 0.91
CA GLU A 918 -12.26 22.57 1.55
C GLU A 918 -12.99 21.65 0.57
N GLU A 919 -13.89 22.21 -0.26
CA GLU A 919 -14.54 21.48 -1.36
C GLU A 919 -13.50 20.91 -2.35
N VAL A 920 -12.56 21.75 -2.81
CA VAL A 920 -11.51 21.34 -3.76
C VAL A 920 -10.68 20.18 -3.21
N VAL A 921 -10.24 20.30 -1.95
CA VAL A 921 -9.45 19.27 -1.29
C VAL A 921 -10.26 17.99 -1.10
N ALA A 922 -11.53 18.08 -0.73
CA ALA A 922 -12.40 16.91 -0.57
C ALA A 922 -12.61 16.18 -1.90
N THR A 923 -12.97 16.91 -2.98
CA THR A 923 -13.18 16.32 -4.31
C THR A 923 -11.89 15.68 -4.85
N ARG A 924 -10.73 16.35 -4.73
CA ARG A 924 -9.45 15.81 -5.19
C ARG A 924 -8.98 14.61 -4.34
N LYS A 925 -9.17 14.64 -3.02
CA LYS A 925 -8.91 13.48 -2.14
C LYS A 925 -9.73 12.27 -2.56
N ALA A 926 -11.02 12.46 -2.86
CA ALA A 926 -11.90 11.38 -3.27
C ALA A 926 -11.54 10.79 -4.64
N ARG A 927 -11.18 11.64 -5.62
CA ARG A 927 -10.90 11.20 -7.00
C ARG A 927 -9.47 10.76 -7.26
N MET A 928 -8.49 11.48 -6.72
CA MET A 928 -7.07 11.28 -7.00
C MET A 928 -6.31 10.65 -5.82
N GLY A 929 -6.88 10.70 -4.62
CA GLY A 929 -6.21 10.32 -3.38
C GLY A 929 -5.58 11.50 -2.65
N LYS A 930 -5.30 11.29 -1.36
CA LYS A 930 -4.80 12.33 -0.43
C LYS A 930 -3.39 12.83 -0.72
N GLU A 931 -2.60 12.10 -1.49
CA GLU A 931 -1.18 12.39 -1.73
C GLU A 931 -0.87 12.60 -3.21
N ALA A 932 -1.89 12.64 -4.06
CA ALA A 932 -1.72 13.00 -5.46
C ALA A 932 -1.13 14.42 -5.60
N PRO A 933 -0.25 14.69 -6.58
CA PRO A 933 0.42 15.99 -6.72
C PRO A 933 -0.55 17.19 -6.73
N TRP A 934 -1.67 17.07 -7.44
CA TRP A 934 -2.70 18.10 -7.51
C TRP A 934 -3.50 18.28 -6.21
N THR A 935 -3.63 17.23 -5.40
CA THR A 935 -4.21 17.30 -4.05
C THR A 935 -3.26 18.02 -3.10
N LEU A 936 -1.95 17.70 -3.17
CA LEU A 936 -0.93 18.35 -2.37
C LEU A 936 -0.78 19.85 -2.71
N MET A 937 -0.86 20.20 -3.99
CA MET A 937 -0.90 21.60 -4.43
C MET A 937 -2.11 22.35 -3.87
N ALA A 938 -3.30 21.72 -3.89
CA ALA A 938 -4.50 22.30 -3.28
C ALA A 938 -4.34 22.53 -1.78
N LEU A 939 -3.71 21.59 -1.06
CA LEU A 939 -3.42 21.75 0.38
C LEU A 939 -2.45 22.92 0.63
N GLY A 940 -1.45 23.11 -0.24
CA GLY A 940 -0.58 24.29 -0.19
C GLY A 940 -1.34 25.60 -0.41
N ASN A 941 -2.23 25.65 -1.40
CA ASN A 941 -3.08 26.82 -1.63
C ASN A 941 -4.11 27.03 -0.50
N MET A 942 -4.59 25.97 0.14
CA MET A 942 -5.43 26.05 1.34
C MET A 942 -4.66 26.64 2.52
N ALA A 943 -3.38 26.28 2.68
CA ALA A 943 -2.52 26.89 3.70
C ALA A 943 -2.33 28.39 3.48
N ILE A 944 -2.24 28.85 2.23
CA ILE A 944 -2.22 30.28 1.90
C ILE A 944 -3.51 30.97 2.38
N VAL A 945 -4.68 30.38 2.11
CA VAL A 945 -5.98 30.92 2.57
C VAL A 945 -6.08 30.93 4.10
N LEU A 946 -5.60 29.87 4.77
CA LEU A 946 -5.54 29.81 6.24
C LEU A 946 -4.62 30.90 6.82
N GLY A 947 -3.47 31.16 6.17
CA GLY A 947 -2.57 32.26 6.54
C GLY A 947 -3.24 33.63 6.44
N ALA A 948 -4.00 33.89 5.37
CA ALA A 948 -4.78 35.12 5.19
C ALA A 948 -5.86 35.30 6.27
N LEU A 949 -6.45 34.20 6.75
CA LEU A 949 -7.40 34.19 7.88
C LEU A 949 -6.72 34.31 9.26
N GLY A 950 -5.40 34.51 9.31
CA GLY A 950 -4.64 34.60 10.55
C GLY A 950 -4.39 33.26 11.26
N GLN A 951 -4.69 32.13 10.62
CA GLN A 951 -4.52 30.78 11.19
C GLN A 951 -3.15 30.18 10.83
N ALA A 952 -2.07 30.94 11.09
CA ALA A 952 -0.71 30.61 10.65
C ALA A 952 -0.20 29.27 11.19
N GLU A 953 -0.55 28.88 12.42
CA GLU A 953 -0.14 27.58 12.99
C GLU A 953 -0.77 26.38 12.26
N LYS A 954 -2.06 26.49 11.88
CA LYS A 954 -2.73 25.43 11.12
C LYS A 954 -2.15 25.33 9.71
N ALA A 955 -1.86 26.47 9.10
CA ALA A 955 -1.22 26.54 7.79
C ALA A 955 0.20 25.92 7.81
N GLU A 956 1.01 26.23 8.82
CA GLU A 956 2.35 25.64 9.00
C GLU A 956 2.27 24.11 9.12
N ARG A 957 1.39 23.59 9.99
CA ARG A 957 1.21 22.14 10.15
C ARG A 957 0.80 21.49 8.83
N LEU A 958 -0.18 22.08 8.14
CA LEU A 958 -0.67 21.57 6.86
C LEU A 958 0.45 21.49 5.81
N VAL A 959 1.27 22.54 5.68
CA VAL A 959 2.38 22.58 4.71
C VAL A 959 3.51 21.65 5.12
N SER A 960 3.81 21.55 6.42
CA SER A 960 4.85 20.64 6.93
C SER A 960 4.48 19.18 6.66
N ASP A 961 3.21 18.81 6.86
CA ASP A 961 2.69 17.49 6.52
C ASP A 961 2.81 17.22 5.01
N VAL A 962 2.42 18.20 4.17
CA VAL A 962 2.56 18.10 2.71
C VAL A 962 4.03 17.93 2.30
N LEU A 963 4.95 18.73 2.85
CA LEU A 963 6.38 18.61 2.55
C LEU A 963 6.95 17.26 2.98
N ALA A 964 6.59 16.75 4.15
CA ALA A 964 6.99 15.43 4.62
C ALA A 964 6.48 14.31 3.68
N ILE A 965 5.26 14.46 3.14
CA ILE A 965 4.69 13.55 2.14
C ILE A 965 5.48 13.60 0.82
N VAL A 966 5.86 14.79 0.36
CA VAL A 966 6.60 14.91 -0.91
C VAL A 966 8.04 14.41 -0.75
N GLU A 967 8.71 14.70 0.37
CA GLU A 967 10.11 14.33 0.61
C GLU A 967 10.32 12.81 0.80
N ARG A 968 9.34 12.09 1.35
CA ARG A 968 9.40 10.62 1.48
C ARG A 968 9.20 9.88 0.15
N ASN A 969 8.54 10.53 -0.82
CA ASN A 969 8.27 9.95 -2.13
C ASN A 969 9.52 10.12 -3.02
N SER A 970 10.35 9.08 -3.09
CA SER A 970 11.67 9.07 -3.75
C SER A 970 11.68 9.42 -5.25
N THR A 971 10.52 9.63 -5.86
CA THR A 971 10.34 10.03 -7.25
C THR A 971 10.38 11.55 -7.44
N ILE A 972 10.12 12.33 -6.38
CA ILE A 972 10.06 13.79 -6.46
C ILE A 972 11.36 14.36 -5.87
N SER A 973 12.21 14.92 -6.73
CA SER A 973 13.46 15.57 -6.30
C SER A 973 13.19 16.71 -5.30
N ALA A 974 14.13 16.97 -4.39
CA ALA A 974 14.10 18.13 -3.50
C ALA A 974 14.03 19.48 -4.26
N SER A 975 14.45 19.48 -5.54
CA SER A 975 14.38 20.61 -6.47
C SER A 975 13.07 20.67 -7.28
N HIS A 976 12.13 19.75 -7.07
CA HIS A 976 10.86 19.76 -7.78
C HIS A 976 10.01 20.98 -7.39
N ILE A 977 9.30 21.56 -8.37
CA ILE A 977 8.54 22.82 -8.19
C ILE A 977 7.57 22.78 -7.01
N GLY A 978 6.87 21.67 -6.79
CA GLY A 978 5.93 21.53 -5.67
C GLY A 978 6.61 21.60 -4.30
N VAL A 979 7.84 21.07 -4.17
CA VAL A 979 8.62 21.13 -2.91
C VAL A 979 9.08 22.56 -2.66
N LEU A 980 9.62 23.21 -3.68
CA LEU A 980 10.10 24.59 -3.59
C LEU A 980 8.95 25.54 -3.24
N PHE A 981 7.79 25.36 -3.85
CA PHE A 981 6.58 26.13 -3.54
C PHE A 981 6.09 25.88 -2.10
N GLY A 982 6.07 24.63 -1.63
CA GLY A 982 5.72 24.31 -0.25
C GLY A 982 6.68 24.95 0.76
N LYS A 983 8.00 24.91 0.51
CA LYS A 983 9.01 25.57 1.34
C LYS A 983 8.82 27.09 1.39
N GLN A 984 8.43 27.69 0.27
CA GLN A 984 8.11 29.11 0.21
C GLN A 984 6.92 29.46 1.10
N ILE A 985 5.82 28.71 1.01
CA ILE A 985 4.64 28.92 1.87
C ILE A 985 5.01 28.75 3.34
N LEU A 986 5.77 27.70 3.68
CA LEU A 986 6.26 27.48 5.04
C LEU A 986 7.05 28.67 5.56
N ALA A 987 7.99 29.20 4.77
CA ALA A 987 8.77 30.38 5.15
C ALA A 987 7.88 31.61 5.39
N THR A 988 6.86 31.85 4.55
CA THR A 988 5.90 32.93 4.77
C THR A 988 5.11 32.74 6.07
N MET A 989 4.68 31.52 6.40
CA MET A 989 3.99 31.23 7.67
C MET A 989 4.91 31.48 8.87
N LEU A 990 6.20 31.14 8.77
CA LEU A 990 7.20 31.40 9.82
C LEU A 990 7.45 32.90 10.02
N ILE A 991 7.48 33.69 8.95
CA ILE A 991 7.59 35.17 9.03
C ILE A 991 6.38 35.74 9.77
N GLN A 992 5.16 35.28 9.46
CA GLN A 992 3.93 35.72 10.12
C GLN A 992 3.93 35.39 11.63
N GLN A 993 4.55 34.27 12.02
CA GLN A 993 4.74 33.87 13.42
C GLN A 993 5.96 34.53 14.10
N ARG A 994 6.65 35.48 13.42
CA ARG A 994 7.87 36.14 13.91
C ARG A 994 9.08 35.22 14.13
N ARG A 995 9.10 34.03 13.51
CA ARG A 995 10.20 33.05 13.53
C ARG A 995 11.21 33.31 12.41
N TYR A 996 11.75 34.53 12.37
CA TYR A 996 12.53 35.04 11.24
C TYR A 996 13.82 34.25 10.94
N ASN A 997 14.52 33.75 11.98
CA ASN A 997 15.76 32.98 11.81
C ASN A 997 15.54 31.65 11.07
N GLU A 998 14.40 30.99 11.30
CA GLU A 998 14.04 29.75 10.62
C GLU A 998 13.64 30.03 9.16
N ALA A 999 12.84 31.09 8.95
CA ALA A 999 12.45 31.54 7.62
C ALA A 999 13.67 31.93 6.76
N GLU A 1000 14.64 32.66 7.31
CA GLU A 1000 15.88 33.05 6.61
C GLU A 1000 16.67 31.82 6.11
N LYS A 1001 16.82 30.78 6.94
CA LYS A 1001 17.51 29.54 6.57
C LYS A 1001 16.82 28.85 5.39
N ILE A 1002 15.50 28.75 5.44
CA ILE A 1002 14.70 28.12 4.38
C ILE A 1002 14.78 28.95 3.10
N LEU A 1003 14.55 30.26 3.17
CA LEU A 1003 14.52 31.15 2.00
C LEU A 1003 15.87 31.27 1.30
N THR A 1004 16.97 31.37 2.05
CA THR A 1004 18.31 31.47 1.46
C THR A 1004 18.64 30.22 0.64
N LYS A 1005 18.43 29.03 1.24
CA LYS A 1005 18.62 27.76 0.53
C LYS A 1005 17.66 27.62 -0.66
N LEU A 1006 16.40 27.99 -0.49
CA LEU A 1006 15.38 27.95 -1.53
C LEU A 1006 15.77 28.80 -2.75
N ILE A 1007 16.24 30.03 -2.53
CA ILE A 1007 16.65 30.95 -3.60
C ILE A 1007 17.87 30.40 -4.35
N ASP A 1008 18.81 29.76 -3.65
CA ASP A 1008 19.96 29.10 -4.27
C ASP A 1008 19.56 27.84 -5.05
N ASP A 1009 18.69 27.00 -4.49
CA ASP A 1009 18.12 25.84 -5.19
C ASP A 1009 17.38 26.27 -6.47
N GLN A 1010 16.69 27.42 -6.42
CA GLN A 1010 15.99 28.01 -7.57
C GLN A 1010 16.93 28.59 -8.65
N ARG A 1011 18.15 29.02 -8.31
CA ARG A 1011 19.14 29.52 -9.29
C ARG A 1011 19.61 28.42 -10.25
N HIS A 1012 19.71 27.18 -9.79
CA HIS A 1012 20.30 26.07 -10.53
C HIS A 1012 19.30 25.18 -11.27
N MET A 1013 18.03 25.58 -11.38
CA MET A 1013 17.03 24.81 -12.14
C MET A 1013 17.30 24.89 -13.65
N SER A 1014 17.72 23.74 -14.22
CA SER A 1014 18.27 23.56 -15.57
C SER A 1014 17.33 23.84 -16.75
N SER A 1015 16.05 24.17 -16.52
CA SER A 1015 15.04 24.27 -17.58
C SER A 1015 14.38 25.65 -17.73
N ARG A 1016 14.76 26.64 -16.92
CA ARG A 1016 14.10 27.94 -16.90
C ARG A 1016 15.08 29.07 -17.20
N SER A 1017 14.73 29.86 -18.20
CA SER A 1017 15.45 31.03 -18.69
C SER A 1017 15.90 31.97 -17.55
N HIS A 1018 17.22 32.03 -17.33
CA HIS A 1018 17.97 33.08 -16.60
C HIS A 1018 17.69 33.19 -15.08
N ASP A 1019 18.61 33.85 -14.36
CA ASP A 1019 18.67 33.99 -12.89
C ASP A 1019 17.39 34.54 -12.21
N PHE A 1020 16.34 34.91 -12.95
CA PHE A 1020 15.22 35.70 -12.45
C PHE A 1020 13.85 35.06 -12.72
N HIS A 1021 13.71 33.75 -12.55
CA HIS A 1021 12.40 33.09 -12.62
C HIS A 1021 11.39 33.70 -11.62
N PRO A 1022 10.09 33.85 -11.96
CA PRO A 1022 9.07 34.40 -11.04
C PRO A 1022 9.05 33.79 -9.64
N ASP A 1023 9.05 32.46 -9.51
CA ASP A 1023 9.06 31.77 -8.20
C ASP A 1023 10.25 32.22 -7.30
N ARG A 1024 11.39 32.51 -7.93
CA ARG A 1024 12.57 33.04 -7.24
C ARG A 1024 12.37 34.50 -6.83
N ILE A 1025 11.83 35.33 -7.72
CA ILE A 1025 11.50 36.72 -7.43
C ILE A 1025 10.58 36.80 -6.19
N VAL A 1026 9.56 35.95 -6.09
CA VAL A 1026 8.68 35.94 -4.91
C VAL A 1026 9.44 35.55 -3.64
N SER A 1027 10.26 34.50 -3.72
CA SER A 1027 11.07 34.05 -2.59
C SER A 1027 12.05 35.14 -2.11
N MET A 1028 12.59 35.94 -3.05
CA MET A 1028 13.44 37.09 -2.74
C MET A 1028 12.67 38.24 -2.08
N ILE A 1029 11.43 38.53 -2.52
CA ILE A 1029 10.58 39.54 -1.86
C ILE A 1029 10.34 39.16 -0.38
N GLU A 1030 10.01 37.89 -0.12
CA GLU A 1030 9.82 37.39 1.24
C GLU A 1030 11.13 37.40 2.05
N LEU A 1031 12.29 37.16 1.41
CA LEU A 1031 13.59 37.28 2.08
C LEU A 1031 13.93 38.74 2.42
N ALA A 1032 13.65 39.69 1.52
CA ALA A 1032 13.86 41.11 1.79
C ALA A 1032 12.99 41.58 2.97
N ARG A 1033 11.72 41.16 3.00
CA ARG A 1033 10.80 41.38 4.14
C ARG A 1033 11.35 40.75 5.42
N CYS A 1034 11.83 39.51 5.36
CA CYS A 1034 12.43 38.84 6.52
C CYS A 1034 13.65 39.58 7.06
N TYR A 1035 14.53 40.07 6.18
CA TYR A 1035 15.70 40.87 6.60
C TYR A 1035 15.31 42.21 7.20
N GLU A 1036 14.31 42.89 6.64
CA GLU A 1036 13.79 44.15 7.18
C GLU A 1036 13.25 43.94 8.60
N ARG A 1037 12.40 42.93 8.83
CA ARG A 1037 11.85 42.61 10.16
C ARG A 1037 12.90 42.19 11.19
N GLN A 1038 14.08 41.75 10.74
CA GLN A 1038 15.24 41.47 11.60
C GLN A 1038 16.16 42.67 11.82
N GLY A 1039 15.90 43.83 11.19
CA GLY A 1039 16.78 45.00 11.21
C GLY A 1039 18.04 44.87 10.34
N LYS A 1040 18.13 43.84 9.49
CA LYS A 1040 19.26 43.61 8.55
C LYS A 1040 19.07 44.44 7.27
N LEU A 1041 18.96 45.76 7.41
CA LEU A 1041 18.54 46.68 6.34
C LEU A 1041 19.43 46.62 5.09
N LEU A 1042 20.76 46.57 5.24
CA LEU A 1042 21.69 46.42 4.11
C LEU A 1042 21.38 45.20 3.25
N LYS A 1043 21.21 44.04 3.89
CA LYS A 1043 20.87 42.80 3.18
C LYS A 1043 19.50 42.89 2.51
N SER A 1044 18.53 43.56 3.14
CA SER A 1044 17.20 43.77 2.53
C SER A 1044 17.29 44.66 1.29
N ILE A 1045 18.05 45.76 1.35
CA ILE A 1045 18.31 46.67 0.21
C ILE A 1045 18.99 45.92 -0.94
N ASP A 1046 20.00 45.09 -0.66
CA ASP A 1046 20.71 44.30 -1.67
C ASP A 1046 19.76 43.34 -2.40
N ILE A 1047 18.92 42.62 -1.64
CA ILE A 1047 17.91 41.73 -2.21
C ILE A 1047 16.89 42.54 -3.02
N CYS A 1048 16.39 43.67 -2.52
CA CYS A 1048 15.48 44.55 -3.28
C CYS A 1048 16.08 45.00 -4.61
N ASN A 1049 17.36 45.38 -4.64
CA ASN A 1049 18.05 45.78 -5.88
C ASN A 1049 18.20 44.60 -6.85
N GLU A 1050 18.45 43.39 -6.36
CA GLU A 1050 18.47 42.18 -7.18
C GLU A 1050 17.06 41.83 -7.70
N THR A 1051 16.03 41.91 -6.86
CA THR A 1051 14.62 41.66 -7.22
C THR A 1051 14.11 42.66 -8.27
N ILE A 1052 14.43 43.95 -8.12
CA ILE A 1052 14.07 45.00 -9.09
C ILE A 1052 14.70 44.69 -10.45
N ARG A 1053 16.00 44.36 -10.50
CA ARG A 1053 16.68 43.96 -11.75
C ARG A 1053 16.01 42.74 -12.38
N GLY A 1054 15.60 41.77 -11.57
CA GLY A 1054 14.87 40.59 -12.06
C GLY A 1054 13.50 40.91 -12.64
N LEU A 1055 12.73 41.76 -11.97
CA LEU A 1055 11.43 42.23 -12.46
C LEU A 1055 11.57 43.07 -13.73
N GLU A 1056 12.58 43.94 -13.83
CA GLU A 1056 12.84 44.74 -15.04
C GLU A 1056 13.25 43.86 -16.23
N ASN A 1057 13.95 42.75 -16.01
CA ASN A 1057 14.31 41.80 -17.07
C ASN A 1057 13.13 40.93 -17.53
N THR A 1058 12.32 40.46 -16.58
CA THR A 1058 11.17 39.58 -16.86
C THR A 1058 9.95 40.34 -17.38
N ALA A 1059 9.73 41.55 -16.88
CA ALA A 1059 8.68 42.47 -17.26
C ALA A 1059 9.33 43.77 -17.75
N LYS A 1060 9.78 43.76 -19.02
CA LYS A 1060 10.56 44.82 -19.68
C LYS A 1060 10.06 46.27 -19.44
N ASP A 1061 8.78 46.48 -19.12
CA ASP A 1061 8.25 47.77 -18.65
C ASP A 1061 7.11 47.59 -17.63
N GLY A 1062 7.23 48.20 -16.44
CA GLY A 1062 6.08 48.64 -15.65
C GLY A 1062 5.37 47.65 -14.71
N HIS A 1063 6.02 46.60 -14.19
CA HIS A 1063 5.41 45.80 -13.11
C HIS A 1063 5.23 46.70 -11.85
N PRO A 1064 4.02 46.81 -11.26
CA PRO A 1064 3.78 47.73 -10.14
C PRO A 1064 4.62 47.43 -8.89
N PHE A 1065 5.08 46.19 -8.71
CA PHE A 1065 5.96 45.80 -7.61
C PHE A 1065 7.34 46.44 -7.71
N ILE A 1066 7.79 46.87 -8.91
CA ILE A 1066 9.04 47.64 -9.05
C ILE A 1066 8.92 48.98 -8.31
N GLY A 1067 7.77 49.66 -8.41
CA GLY A 1067 7.53 50.92 -7.71
C GLY A 1067 7.55 50.72 -6.18
N ILE A 1068 6.79 49.74 -5.70
CA ILE A 1068 6.72 49.41 -4.26
C ILE A 1068 8.09 49.01 -3.71
N LEU A 1069 8.86 48.18 -4.42
CA LEU A 1069 10.21 47.79 -4.00
C LEU A 1069 11.19 48.98 -4.01
N LYS A 1070 11.07 49.90 -4.98
CA LYS A 1070 11.87 51.14 -5.01
C LYS A 1070 11.53 52.03 -3.81
N GLU A 1071 10.26 52.17 -3.46
CA GLU A 1071 9.83 52.91 -2.27
C GLU A 1071 10.35 52.28 -0.98
N ALA A 1072 10.16 50.97 -0.80
CA ALA A 1072 10.66 50.23 0.36
C ALA A 1072 12.17 50.38 0.51
N ARG A 1073 12.93 50.20 -0.57
CA ARG A 1073 14.38 50.41 -0.61
C ARG A 1073 14.76 51.81 -0.20
N ASN A 1074 14.14 52.84 -0.80
CA ASN A 1074 14.47 54.24 -0.51
C ASN A 1074 14.16 54.59 0.96
N MET A 1075 13.11 54.01 1.54
CA MET A 1075 12.76 54.20 2.94
C MET A 1075 13.79 53.55 3.87
N MET A 1076 14.23 52.32 3.56
CA MET A 1076 15.32 51.65 4.29
C MET A 1076 16.64 52.44 4.20
N GLU A 1077 16.98 52.99 3.03
CA GLU A 1077 18.18 53.83 2.85
C GLU A 1077 18.13 55.11 3.69
N ARG A 1078 16.94 55.73 3.86
CA ARG A 1078 16.76 56.90 4.74
C ARG A 1078 16.95 56.52 6.20
N LEU A 1079 16.30 55.46 6.66
CA LEU A 1079 16.44 54.97 8.03
C LEU A 1079 17.88 54.64 8.40
N MET A 1080 18.65 54.09 7.46
CA MET A 1080 20.07 53.85 7.65
C MET A 1080 20.90 55.13 7.80
N LYS A 1081 20.58 56.18 7.03
CA LYS A 1081 21.25 57.48 7.13
C LYS A 1081 20.92 58.17 8.46
N ASP A 1082 19.66 58.13 8.86
CA ASP A 1082 19.19 58.75 10.10
C ASP A 1082 19.80 58.05 11.34
N ALA A 1083 19.88 56.72 11.33
CA ALA A 1083 20.53 55.94 12.38
C ALA A 1083 22.05 56.21 12.51
N SER A 1084 22.71 56.54 11.40
CA SER A 1084 24.14 56.90 11.39
C SER A 1084 24.41 58.31 11.94
N ALA A 1085 23.39 59.16 12.01
CA ALA A 1085 23.50 60.55 12.49
C ALA A 1085 23.25 60.70 14.00
N ASP A 1086 22.37 59.89 14.60
CA ASP A 1086 21.94 60.07 16.00
C ASP A 1086 22.51 59.07 17.03
N GLY A 1087 23.26 58.04 16.61
CA GLY A 1087 23.92 57.10 17.53
C GLY A 1087 22.98 56.24 18.40
N THR A 1088 21.67 56.33 18.19
CA THR A 1088 20.63 55.54 18.85
C THR A 1088 20.32 54.25 18.08
N GLN A 1089 20.01 53.17 18.82
CA GLN A 1089 19.45 51.95 18.23
C GLN A 1089 18.13 52.29 17.52
N LEU A 1090 18.03 51.89 16.25
CA LEU A 1090 16.81 51.96 15.45
C LEU A 1090 15.64 51.28 16.18
N GLU A 1091 14.75 52.07 16.81
CA GLU A 1091 13.44 51.57 17.21
C GLU A 1091 12.57 51.35 15.98
N ALA A 1092 11.99 50.16 15.91
CA ALA A 1092 11.32 49.58 14.76
C ALA A 1092 9.90 50.13 14.56
N THR A 1093 9.71 51.27 13.89
CA THR A 1093 8.35 51.75 13.51
C THR A 1093 8.29 52.53 12.19
N ALA A 1094 9.02 52.12 11.16
CA ALA A 1094 8.67 52.51 9.79
C ALA A 1094 7.78 51.41 9.20
N ASP A 1095 6.53 51.74 8.82
CA ASP A 1095 5.64 50.82 8.09
C ASP A 1095 6.15 50.63 6.65
N ILE A 1096 7.27 49.91 6.50
CA ILE A 1096 7.90 49.65 5.20
C ILE A 1096 7.08 48.58 4.49
N ARG A 1097 6.33 49.01 3.47
CA ARG A 1097 5.48 48.11 2.69
C ARG A 1097 6.28 47.36 1.63
N PHE A 1098 6.20 46.04 1.67
CA PHE A 1098 6.68 45.16 0.60
C PHE A 1098 5.52 44.68 -0.27
N PRO A 1099 5.75 44.31 -1.53
CA PRO A 1099 4.73 43.70 -2.37
C PRO A 1099 4.10 42.46 -1.71
N GLU A 1100 2.79 42.34 -1.80
CA GLU A 1100 2.02 41.23 -1.23
C GLU A 1100 1.62 40.24 -2.32
N TRP A 1101 2.53 39.31 -2.63
CA TRP A 1101 2.36 38.38 -3.75
C TRP A 1101 1.46 37.18 -3.42
N LEU A 1102 1.48 36.71 -2.18
CA LEU A 1102 0.73 35.52 -1.74
C LEU A 1102 -0.64 35.88 -1.16
N PHE A 1103 -0.70 36.84 -0.24
CA PHE A 1103 -1.91 37.37 0.40
C PHE A 1103 -1.61 38.69 1.12
N LYS A 1104 -2.65 39.48 1.43
CA LYS A 1104 -2.51 40.70 2.23
C LYS A 1104 -2.17 40.38 3.69
N VAL A 1105 -1.10 40.96 4.22
CA VAL A 1105 -0.71 40.76 5.62
C VAL A 1105 -1.20 41.97 6.42
N TYR A 1106 -2.27 41.78 7.20
CA TYR A 1106 -2.66 42.79 8.18
C TYR A 1106 -1.73 42.66 9.39
N ASP A 1107 -0.75 43.56 9.49
CA ASP A 1107 -0.09 43.82 10.77
C ASP A 1107 -1.15 44.41 11.72
N ARG A 1108 -1.73 43.55 12.57
CA ARG A 1108 -2.51 43.96 13.74
C ARG A 1108 -1.68 43.88 15.00
#